data_AF-A0A498NF66-F1
#
_entry.id   AF-A0A498NF66-F1
#
_cell.length_a   1.000
_cell.length_b   1.000
_cell.length_c   1.000
_cell.angle_alpha   90.00
_cell.angle_beta   90.00
_cell.angle_gamma   90.00
#
_symmetry.space_group_name_H-M   'P 1'
#
loop_
_entity.id
_entity.type
_entity.pdbx_description
1 polymer ?
#
loop_
_entity_poly.entity_id
_entity_poly.type
_entity_poly.pdbx_seq_one_letter_code
_entity_poly.pdbx_strand_id
1 'polypeptide(L)'
;MLLFGRTGSGKSATGNTILVKNEFHSEDSSQLVTTTCQKGVGEVAGQSVAVIDTPGLFDTTLKKEQVQEEIMKCISLLAPGPHVIIIVLSVGRFTPEEKDTLDILKVIFGSKAADFCIVLFTRGDELRGQTVQEYIEKNDELKKLISDCGNRFLAFNNTETQDQMQVTHLLNMMEEMNQGRYFTNEMFEEAVISIEHKREMLEEEERKNQDKIKELEGKYDIEIINIRKRLEDKKKRADEERERLKNKFREKEKTLRREFEEKEKSEQKKRETEDQKRSEEEKQQRAEYDQRIEEMKREIENQRIQYEKQLKEREEEDRKREEEYKQDQEKIKNHEHIIAKLQMKREEEIKKRDLEDQMRKEQKEKEKEEWKRKIKEAENDEETQEKIKRQQREWEEEKKQQMRKREEEEKKRKEKHEKQLREKQEELENKRKKTETKRDEEEHIIEEERQKLKREREQKEREYEENINEIEMHYEQLERERKEEWRRRKLLDEERRVEKRKRWEKMMEDLKQDQDEEIMRREREERERIDREEEECDEMKQNLEEQIEKMKKKHEDEARKQREELNDSRERKEQHIQELKDRLEKFQKQLNEAKRLRQELEDKEKEAEHLNENLEDKEKEAKCLKENLEDKEKEAERLKENLEDKEKEAKCLKENLEDKEKEAKCLKENLEDKEKEAERFKKERDARWQCHVM
;
A
#
# COMPACT_ATOMS: atom_id res chain seq x y z
N MET A 1 28.79 -57.53 -19.79
CA MET A 1 29.52 -58.81 -19.71
C MET A 1 29.09 -59.51 -18.45
N LEU A 2 28.88 -60.83 -18.49
CA LEU A 2 28.59 -61.66 -17.32
C LEU A 2 29.79 -62.55 -17.02
N LEU A 3 30.37 -62.47 -15.83
CA LEU A 3 31.44 -63.38 -15.41
C LEU A 3 30.82 -64.57 -14.67
N PHE A 4 31.19 -65.78 -15.05
CA PHE A 4 30.56 -67.00 -14.56
C PHE A 4 31.59 -68.11 -14.38
N GLY A 5 31.45 -68.95 -13.35
CA GLY A 5 32.42 -70.01 -13.05
C GLY A 5 32.56 -70.30 -11.56
N ARG A 6 33.30 -71.35 -11.21
CA ARG A 6 33.50 -71.82 -9.83
C ARG A 6 34.13 -70.75 -8.93
N THR A 7 33.92 -70.84 -7.62
CA THR A 7 34.67 -70.02 -6.65
C THR A 7 36.16 -70.30 -6.71
N GLY A 8 36.97 -69.24 -6.61
CA GLY A 8 38.43 -69.33 -6.70
C GLY A 8 38.99 -69.46 -8.12
N SER A 9 38.14 -69.44 -9.17
CA SER A 9 38.59 -69.39 -10.57
C SER A 9 39.15 -68.02 -11.00
N GLY A 10 39.00 -66.98 -10.17
CA GLY A 10 39.49 -65.63 -10.45
C GLY A 10 38.50 -64.71 -11.19
N LYS A 11 37.18 -64.90 -11.02
CA LYS A 11 36.13 -64.03 -11.62
C LYS A 11 36.30 -62.55 -11.27
N SER A 12 36.32 -62.21 -9.99
CA SER A 12 36.44 -60.82 -9.51
C SER A 12 37.75 -60.18 -9.97
N ALA A 13 38.87 -60.92 -9.91
CA ALA A 13 40.15 -60.50 -10.47
C ALA A 13 40.07 -60.22 -11.98
N THR A 14 39.42 -61.11 -12.73
CA THR A 14 39.18 -60.93 -14.17
C THR A 14 38.31 -59.72 -14.44
N GLY A 15 37.27 -59.47 -13.64
CA GLY A 15 36.44 -58.27 -13.73
C GLY A 15 37.23 -56.97 -13.50
N ASN A 16 38.17 -56.99 -12.55
CA ASN A 16 39.06 -55.87 -12.30
C ASN A 16 40.05 -55.65 -13.45
N THR A 17 40.63 -56.73 -14.01
CA THR A 17 41.50 -56.66 -15.19
C THR A 17 40.73 -56.09 -16.39
N ILE A 18 39.49 -56.53 -16.63
CA ILE A 18 38.64 -56.02 -17.72
C ILE A 18 38.34 -54.53 -17.52
N LEU A 19 37.95 -54.11 -16.31
CA LEU A 19 37.60 -52.72 -16.03
C LEU A 19 38.84 -51.81 -15.86
N VAL A 20 40.05 -52.39 -15.84
CA VAL A 20 41.33 -51.70 -15.57
C VAL A 20 41.28 -50.91 -14.24
N LYS A 21 40.50 -51.38 -13.28
CA LYS A 21 40.37 -50.80 -11.93
C LYS A 21 39.94 -51.87 -10.92
N ASN A 22 40.28 -51.65 -9.65
CA ASN A 22 39.86 -52.54 -8.54
C ASN A 22 38.41 -52.23 -8.11
N GLU A 23 37.44 -52.65 -8.92
CA GLU A 23 36.00 -52.45 -8.66
C GLU A 23 35.41 -53.56 -7.77
N PHE A 24 35.85 -54.79 -7.97
CA PHE A 24 35.42 -55.99 -7.24
C PHE A 24 36.50 -56.39 -6.23
N HIS A 25 36.09 -56.83 -5.05
CA HIS A 25 37.04 -57.32 -4.05
C HIS A 25 37.56 -58.73 -4.42
N SER A 26 38.88 -58.89 -4.50
CA SER A 26 39.53 -60.15 -4.90
C SER A 26 40.68 -60.49 -3.94
N GLU A 27 40.59 -61.61 -3.24
CA GLU A 27 41.62 -62.13 -2.32
C GLU A 27 41.83 -63.64 -2.51
N ASP A 28 43.08 -64.12 -2.39
CA ASP A 28 43.43 -65.55 -2.38
C ASP A 28 43.05 -66.16 -1.02
N SER A 29 41.74 -66.39 -0.83
CA SER A 29 41.19 -66.98 0.38
C SER A 29 40.62 -68.37 0.09
N SER A 30 40.70 -69.27 1.07
CA SER A 30 39.96 -70.54 1.06
C SER A 30 38.45 -70.34 1.30
N GLN A 31 38.02 -69.08 1.47
CA GLN A 31 36.66 -68.64 1.73
C GLN A 31 36.01 -67.94 0.53
N LEU A 32 34.67 -68.03 0.41
CA LEU A 32 33.84 -67.29 -0.55
C LEU A 32 33.96 -65.77 -0.34
N VAL A 33 34.56 -65.06 -1.31
CA VAL A 33 34.76 -63.59 -1.26
C VAL A 33 33.56 -62.82 -1.82
N THR A 34 32.97 -63.30 -2.93
CA THR A 34 31.79 -62.70 -3.57
C THR A 34 30.54 -63.52 -3.27
N THR A 35 29.59 -62.95 -2.52
CA THR A 35 28.34 -63.64 -2.11
C THR A 35 27.08 -63.13 -2.81
N THR A 36 27.17 -62.01 -3.55
CA THR A 36 26.04 -61.42 -4.29
C THR A 36 26.51 -60.85 -5.61
N CYS A 37 25.62 -60.77 -6.61
CA CYS A 37 25.92 -60.19 -7.90
C CYS A 37 26.22 -58.69 -7.77
N GLN A 38 27.36 -58.26 -8.33
CA GLN A 38 27.81 -56.87 -8.32
C GLN A 38 27.96 -56.38 -9.75
N LYS A 39 27.50 -55.16 -10.03
CA LYS A 39 27.63 -54.51 -11.34
C LYS A 39 28.68 -53.41 -11.25
N GLY A 40 29.79 -53.61 -11.93
CA GLY A 40 30.83 -52.60 -12.17
C GLY A 40 30.67 -51.98 -13.54
N VAL A 41 30.88 -50.68 -13.66
CA VAL A 41 30.88 -49.96 -14.94
C VAL A 41 32.18 -49.17 -15.07
N GLY A 42 32.83 -49.25 -16.23
CA GLY A 42 34.05 -48.52 -16.55
C GLY A 42 34.15 -48.20 -18.03
N GLU A 43 35.09 -47.32 -18.39
CA GLU A 43 35.41 -47.00 -19.77
C GLU A 43 36.74 -47.65 -20.14
N VAL A 44 36.73 -48.49 -21.18
CA VAL A 44 37.88 -49.31 -21.60
C VAL A 44 38.02 -49.18 -23.11
N ALA A 45 39.19 -48.79 -23.60
CA ALA A 45 39.45 -48.54 -25.03
C ALA A 45 38.40 -47.62 -25.72
N GLY A 46 37.81 -46.66 -24.98
CA GLY A 46 36.78 -45.73 -25.48
C GLY A 46 35.35 -46.29 -25.53
N GLN A 47 35.13 -47.52 -25.05
CA GLN A 47 33.81 -48.15 -24.94
C GLN A 47 33.35 -48.21 -23.48
N SER A 48 32.06 -47.97 -23.21
CA SER A 48 31.48 -48.16 -21.88
C SER A 48 31.22 -49.66 -21.64
N VAL A 49 31.94 -50.24 -20.70
CA VAL A 49 31.87 -51.66 -20.37
C VAL A 49 31.21 -51.83 -19.00
N ALA A 50 30.08 -52.54 -18.99
CA ALA A 50 29.46 -53.04 -17.77
C ALA A 50 29.84 -54.51 -17.53
N VAL A 51 30.45 -54.80 -16.39
CA VAL A 51 30.81 -56.15 -15.95
C VAL A 51 29.94 -56.53 -14.76
N ILE A 52 29.32 -57.69 -14.82
CA ILE A 52 28.59 -58.26 -13.69
C ILE A 52 29.39 -59.43 -13.15
N ASP A 53 29.93 -59.25 -11.95
CA ASP A 53 30.58 -60.30 -11.18
C ASP A 53 29.50 -61.12 -10.48
N THR A 54 29.55 -62.43 -10.64
CA THR A 54 28.60 -63.36 -10.01
C THR A 54 29.26 -64.09 -8.86
N PRO A 55 28.52 -64.43 -7.80
CA PRO A 55 29.02 -65.37 -6.82
C PRO A 55 29.31 -66.73 -7.48
N GLY A 56 30.10 -67.59 -6.83
CA GLY A 56 30.22 -68.98 -7.29
C GLY A 56 28.90 -69.71 -7.14
N LEU A 57 28.05 -69.65 -8.16
CA LEU A 57 26.71 -70.26 -8.18
C LEU A 57 26.74 -71.79 -8.03
N PHE A 58 27.93 -72.39 -7.99
CA PHE A 58 28.21 -73.83 -7.85
C PHE A 58 28.84 -74.24 -6.53
N ASP A 59 29.03 -73.30 -5.59
CA ASP A 59 29.51 -73.72 -4.27
C ASP A 59 28.44 -74.50 -3.53
N THR A 60 28.79 -75.72 -3.08
CA THR A 60 27.95 -76.62 -2.28
C THR A 60 27.49 -76.02 -0.94
N THR A 61 27.89 -74.79 -0.63
CA THR A 61 27.56 -74.04 0.59
C THR A 61 26.35 -73.11 0.44
N LEU A 62 25.87 -72.82 -0.78
CA LEU A 62 24.71 -71.94 -1.01
C LEU A 62 23.39 -72.74 -1.07
N LYS A 63 22.31 -72.18 -0.49
CA LYS A 63 20.96 -72.79 -0.57
C LYS A 63 20.32 -72.53 -1.94
N LYS A 64 19.44 -73.42 -2.39
CA LYS A 64 18.74 -73.31 -3.69
C LYS A 64 17.97 -71.99 -3.84
N GLU A 65 17.34 -71.51 -2.77
CA GLU A 65 16.57 -70.26 -2.77
C GLU A 65 17.48 -69.04 -2.97
N GLN A 66 18.68 -69.04 -2.37
CA GLN A 66 19.65 -67.95 -2.51
C GLN A 66 20.26 -67.93 -3.92
N VAL A 67 20.49 -69.10 -4.51
CA VAL A 67 20.94 -69.23 -5.90
C VAL A 67 19.89 -68.68 -6.86
N GLN A 68 18.60 -68.99 -6.64
CA GLN A 68 17.50 -68.45 -7.45
C GLN A 68 17.37 -66.93 -7.31
N GLU A 69 17.45 -66.38 -6.10
CA GLU A 69 17.36 -64.93 -5.88
C GLU A 69 18.50 -64.17 -6.56
N GLU A 70 19.73 -64.70 -6.49
CA GLU A 70 20.89 -64.10 -7.15
C GLU A 70 20.82 -64.22 -8.68
N ILE A 71 20.25 -65.32 -9.22
CA ILE A 71 19.97 -65.44 -10.66
C ILE A 71 18.96 -64.35 -11.10
N MET A 72 17.85 -64.17 -10.37
CA MET A 72 16.84 -63.15 -10.69
C MET A 72 17.39 -61.72 -10.60
N LYS A 73 18.23 -61.46 -9.60
CA LYS A 73 18.94 -60.18 -9.45
C LYS A 73 19.92 -59.96 -10.60
N CYS A 74 20.66 -60.99 -11.00
CA CYS A 74 21.57 -60.96 -12.13
C CYS A 74 20.83 -60.59 -13.43
N ILE A 75 19.69 -61.24 -13.71
CA ILE A 75 18.84 -60.97 -14.87
C ILE A 75 18.37 -59.51 -14.88
N SER A 76 17.90 -59.02 -13.73
CA SER A 76 17.43 -57.63 -13.60
C SER A 76 18.54 -56.60 -13.87
N LEU A 77 19.77 -56.87 -13.43
CA LEU A 77 20.93 -55.98 -13.64
C LEU A 77 21.51 -56.04 -15.07
N LEU A 78 21.30 -57.18 -15.73
CA LEU A 78 21.76 -57.48 -17.08
C LEU A 78 20.80 -57.04 -18.17
N ALA A 79 19.53 -56.77 -17.87
CA ALA A 79 18.52 -56.33 -18.85
C ALA A 79 19.03 -55.16 -19.72
N PRO A 80 18.88 -55.21 -21.06
CA PRO A 80 18.09 -56.17 -21.86
C PRO A 80 18.80 -57.52 -22.13
N GLY A 81 20.04 -57.68 -21.70
CA GLY A 81 20.78 -58.94 -21.66
C GLY A 81 22.31 -58.78 -21.84
N PRO A 82 23.12 -59.82 -21.52
CA PRO A 82 24.57 -59.77 -21.65
C PRO A 82 25.06 -59.79 -23.10
N HIS A 83 26.01 -58.92 -23.43
CA HIS A 83 26.76 -58.99 -24.71
C HIS A 83 27.71 -60.19 -24.81
N VAL A 84 28.15 -60.74 -23.67
CA VAL A 84 29.00 -61.92 -23.57
C VAL A 84 28.82 -62.54 -22.19
N ILE A 85 28.95 -63.87 -22.13
CA ILE A 85 29.06 -64.66 -20.90
C ILE A 85 30.49 -65.23 -20.88
N ILE A 86 31.27 -64.93 -19.86
CA ILE A 86 32.65 -65.37 -19.74
C ILE A 86 32.70 -66.49 -18.71
N ILE A 87 33.06 -67.70 -19.15
CA ILE A 87 33.28 -68.86 -18.30
C ILE A 87 34.73 -68.82 -17.83
N VAL A 88 34.93 -68.46 -16.57
CA VAL A 88 36.26 -68.31 -15.97
C VAL A 88 36.73 -69.64 -15.38
N LEU A 89 37.85 -70.15 -15.90
CA LEU A 89 38.52 -71.37 -15.46
C LEU A 89 39.93 -71.03 -14.99
N SER A 90 40.49 -71.79 -14.05
CA SER A 90 41.91 -71.66 -13.69
C SER A 90 42.76 -72.66 -14.46
N VAL A 91 43.96 -72.29 -14.89
CA VAL A 91 44.97 -73.27 -15.33
C VAL A 91 45.26 -74.24 -14.17
N GLY A 92 45.31 -75.54 -14.44
CA GLY A 92 45.48 -76.60 -13.42
C GLY A 92 44.46 -77.74 -13.50
N ARG A 93 43.95 -78.20 -12.36
CA ARG A 93 43.02 -79.34 -12.31
C ARG A 93 41.63 -78.92 -12.80
N PHE A 94 41.16 -79.51 -13.89
CA PHE A 94 39.77 -79.37 -14.36
C PHE A 94 38.83 -80.16 -13.44
N THR A 95 37.87 -79.48 -12.80
CA THR A 95 36.97 -80.10 -11.83
C THR A 95 35.60 -80.46 -12.43
N PRO A 96 34.85 -81.40 -11.82
CA PRO A 96 33.48 -81.69 -12.26
C PRO A 96 32.57 -80.45 -12.29
N GLU A 97 32.72 -79.52 -11.34
CA GLU A 97 31.94 -78.27 -11.32
C GLU A 97 32.25 -77.37 -12.53
N GLU A 98 33.51 -77.35 -12.97
CA GLU A 98 33.95 -76.62 -14.16
C GLU A 98 33.45 -77.30 -15.45
N LYS A 99 33.37 -78.63 -15.46
CA LYS A 99 32.77 -79.41 -16.55
C LYS A 99 31.28 -79.11 -16.74
N ASP A 100 30.53 -79.04 -15.65
CA ASP A 100 29.07 -78.87 -15.69
C ASP A 100 28.65 -77.38 -15.87
N THR A 101 29.60 -76.44 -15.79
CA THR A 101 29.34 -74.99 -15.82
C THR A 101 28.55 -74.54 -17.06
N LEU A 102 28.89 -75.05 -18.25
CA LEU A 102 28.19 -74.68 -19.47
C LEU A 102 26.78 -75.28 -19.53
N ASP A 103 26.60 -76.52 -19.07
CA ASP A 103 25.28 -77.15 -19.04
C ASP A 103 24.35 -76.42 -18.08
N ILE A 104 24.89 -75.88 -16.99
CA ILE A 104 24.09 -75.08 -16.05
C ILE A 104 23.75 -73.70 -16.65
N LEU A 105 24.66 -73.06 -17.38
CA LEU A 105 24.32 -71.86 -18.15
C LEU A 105 23.19 -72.13 -19.15
N LYS A 106 23.22 -73.29 -19.82
CA LYS A 106 22.14 -73.70 -20.73
C LYS A 106 20.82 -73.95 -19.99
N VAL A 107 20.85 -74.42 -18.74
CA VAL A 107 19.64 -74.59 -17.91
C VAL A 107 19.09 -73.24 -17.45
N ILE A 108 19.96 -72.31 -17.03
CA ILE A 108 19.54 -71.01 -16.49
C ILE A 108 19.08 -70.09 -17.62
N PHE A 109 19.92 -69.88 -18.63
CA PHE A 109 19.68 -68.90 -19.67
C PHE A 109 19.08 -69.50 -20.95
N GLY A 110 19.15 -70.83 -21.11
CA GLY A 110 18.70 -71.52 -22.32
C GLY A 110 19.87 -71.98 -23.20
N SER A 111 19.64 -72.93 -24.10
CA SER A 111 20.69 -73.56 -24.92
C SER A 111 21.50 -72.57 -25.78
N LYS A 112 20.85 -71.50 -26.25
CA LYS A 112 21.47 -70.42 -27.03
C LYS A 112 22.48 -69.57 -26.25
N ALA A 113 22.51 -69.66 -24.92
CA ALA A 113 23.50 -68.94 -24.11
C ALA A 113 24.93 -69.38 -24.45
N ALA A 114 25.11 -70.65 -24.84
CA ALA A 114 26.40 -71.18 -25.28
C ALA A 114 26.98 -70.40 -26.48
N ASP A 115 26.14 -69.86 -27.37
CA ASP A 115 26.56 -69.05 -28.52
C ASP A 115 27.14 -67.69 -28.09
N PHE A 116 26.95 -67.28 -26.84
CA PHE A 116 27.48 -66.04 -26.27
C PHE A 116 28.59 -66.29 -25.23
N CYS A 117 29.05 -67.55 -25.10
CA CYS A 117 30.06 -67.96 -24.13
C CYS A 117 31.50 -67.88 -24.67
N ILE A 118 32.40 -67.27 -23.90
CA ILE A 118 33.86 -67.32 -24.09
C ILE A 118 34.48 -68.01 -22.87
N VAL A 119 35.39 -68.97 -23.08
CA VAL A 119 36.13 -69.62 -21.99
C VAL A 119 37.40 -68.82 -21.69
N LEU A 120 37.57 -68.34 -20.47
CA LEU A 120 38.72 -67.54 -20.07
C LEU A 120 39.51 -68.28 -18.99
N PHE A 121 40.75 -68.63 -19.32
CA PHE A 121 41.71 -69.26 -18.41
C PHE A 121 42.46 -68.21 -17.60
N THR A 122 42.39 -68.27 -16.28
CA THR A 122 43.22 -67.46 -15.38
C THR A 122 44.51 -68.20 -15.04
N ARG A 123 45.51 -67.46 -14.53
CA ARG A 123 46.86 -67.99 -14.25
C ARG A 123 47.59 -68.45 -15.51
N GLY A 124 47.45 -67.70 -16.61
CA GLY A 124 48.11 -68.02 -17.87
C GLY A 124 49.64 -68.12 -17.76
N ASP A 125 50.24 -67.46 -16.79
CA ASP A 125 51.66 -67.55 -16.43
C ASP A 125 52.10 -68.95 -15.96
N GLU A 126 51.18 -69.74 -15.38
CA GLU A 126 51.46 -71.11 -14.94
C GLU A 126 51.55 -72.14 -16.10
N LEU A 127 51.33 -71.72 -17.34
CA LEU A 127 51.44 -72.58 -18.52
C LEU A 127 52.90 -72.98 -18.85
N ARG A 128 53.91 -72.42 -18.16
CA ARG A 128 55.35 -72.82 -18.24
C ARG A 128 55.89 -73.00 -19.67
N GLY A 129 55.47 -72.13 -20.59
CA GLY A 129 55.93 -72.10 -21.99
C GLY A 129 55.12 -72.95 -22.98
N GLN A 130 54.09 -73.68 -22.54
CA GLN A 130 53.10 -74.31 -23.44
C GLN A 130 52.06 -73.27 -23.88
N THR A 131 51.49 -73.42 -25.08
CA THR A 131 50.36 -72.58 -25.50
C THR A 131 49.06 -73.03 -24.83
N VAL A 132 48.08 -72.13 -24.71
CA VAL A 132 46.75 -72.48 -24.16
C VAL A 132 46.10 -73.59 -24.99
N GLN A 133 46.30 -73.57 -26.31
CA GLN A 133 45.82 -74.60 -27.24
C GLN A 133 46.42 -75.98 -26.92
N GLU A 134 47.75 -76.06 -26.73
CA GLU A 134 48.43 -77.31 -26.34
C GLU A 134 47.98 -77.83 -24.97
N TYR A 135 47.61 -76.93 -24.06
CA TYR A 135 47.06 -77.30 -22.77
C TYR A 135 45.66 -77.92 -22.88
N ILE A 136 44.80 -77.35 -23.73
CA ILE A 136 43.43 -77.84 -23.98
C ILE A 136 43.44 -79.23 -24.61
N GLU A 137 44.37 -79.49 -25.53
CA GLU A 137 44.45 -80.77 -26.26
C GLU A 137 44.76 -81.97 -25.37
N LYS A 138 45.24 -81.75 -24.14
CA LYS A 138 45.59 -82.81 -23.17
C LYS A 138 44.37 -83.36 -22.40
N ASN A 139 43.21 -82.72 -22.47
CA ASN A 139 42.02 -83.12 -21.74
C ASN A 139 40.77 -83.10 -22.63
N ASP A 140 40.26 -84.29 -22.96
CA ASP A 140 39.08 -84.46 -23.84
C ASP A 140 37.82 -83.77 -23.31
N GLU A 141 37.64 -83.71 -21.99
CA GLU A 141 36.48 -83.05 -21.37
C GLU A 141 36.56 -81.52 -21.48
N LEU A 142 37.76 -80.96 -21.29
CA LEU A 142 38.01 -79.52 -21.47
C LEU A 142 37.88 -79.13 -22.95
N LYS A 143 38.40 -79.97 -23.84
CA LYS A 143 38.25 -79.80 -25.29
C LYS A 143 36.78 -79.80 -25.71
N LYS A 144 35.95 -80.65 -25.11
CA LYS A 144 34.50 -80.66 -25.32
C LYS A 144 33.85 -79.35 -24.87
N LEU A 145 34.15 -78.86 -23.67
CA LEU A 145 33.62 -77.59 -23.14
C LEU A 145 33.92 -76.41 -24.08
N ILE A 146 35.15 -76.34 -24.60
CA ILE A 146 35.58 -75.28 -25.51
C ILE A 146 34.92 -75.42 -26.88
N SER A 147 34.83 -76.64 -27.40
CA SER A 147 34.11 -76.92 -28.65
C SER A 147 32.63 -76.52 -28.54
N ASP A 148 31.98 -76.82 -27.41
CA ASP A 148 30.59 -76.45 -27.15
C ASP A 148 30.42 -74.91 -26.98
N CYS A 149 31.51 -74.19 -26.67
CA CYS A 149 31.59 -72.73 -26.69
C CYS A 149 32.12 -72.17 -28.02
N GLY A 150 32.06 -72.93 -29.13
CA GLY A 150 32.46 -72.46 -30.45
C GLY A 150 33.97 -72.27 -30.66
N ASN A 151 34.80 -72.98 -29.88
CA ASN A 151 36.26 -72.84 -29.87
C ASN A 151 36.77 -71.44 -29.48
N ARG A 152 35.98 -70.68 -28.71
CA ARG A 152 36.33 -69.35 -28.20
C ARG A 152 36.95 -69.47 -26.82
N PHE A 153 38.26 -69.29 -26.75
CA PHE A 153 38.98 -69.29 -25.49
C PHE A 153 40.11 -68.27 -25.46
N LEU A 154 40.44 -67.80 -24.25
CA LEU A 154 41.51 -66.85 -23.98
C LEU A 154 42.23 -67.23 -22.69
N ALA A 155 43.47 -66.79 -22.51
CA ALA A 155 44.14 -66.87 -21.22
C ALA A 155 44.55 -65.48 -20.72
N PHE A 156 44.26 -65.21 -19.46
CA PHE A 156 44.56 -63.98 -18.76
C PHE A 156 45.61 -64.23 -17.69
N ASN A 157 46.55 -63.30 -17.59
CA ASN A 157 47.42 -63.14 -16.45
C ASN A 157 46.91 -61.96 -15.59
N ASN A 158 46.06 -62.26 -14.59
CA ASN A 158 45.48 -61.25 -13.72
C ASN A 158 46.50 -60.60 -12.75
N THR A 159 47.75 -61.06 -12.72
CA THR A 159 48.84 -60.40 -11.97
C THR A 159 49.47 -59.25 -12.76
N GLU A 160 49.35 -59.28 -14.09
CA GLU A 160 49.92 -58.28 -15.00
C GLU A 160 48.84 -57.27 -15.42
N THR A 161 48.41 -56.47 -14.47
CA THR A 161 47.28 -55.52 -14.61
C THR A 161 47.54 -54.36 -15.58
N GLN A 162 48.78 -54.22 -16.10
CA GLN A 162 49.15 -53.18 -17.06
C GLN A 162 49.09 -53.65 -18.53
N ASP A 163 48.97 -54.95 -18.79
CA ASP A 163 48.89 -55.48 -20.15
C ASP A 163 47.46 -55.37 -20.72
N GLN A 164 47.18 -54.24 -21.37
CA GLN A 164 45.89 -53.99 -22.03
C GLN A 164 45.67 -54.80 -23.31
N MET A 165 46.68 -55.55 -23.80
CA MET A 165 46.53 -56.39 -24.99
C MET A 165 45.56 -57.55 -24.74
N GLN A 166 45.54 -58.10 -23.53
CA GLN A 166 44.64 -59.20 -23.14
C GLN A 166 43.17 -58.76 -23.14
N VAL A 167 42.89 -57.57 -22.61
CA VAL A 167 41.54 -56.98 -22.60
C VAL A 167 41.11 -56.59 -24.02
N THR A 168 42.03 -56.05 -24.83
CA THR A 168 41.76 -55.73 -26.24
C THR A 168 41.44 -56.99 -27.05
N HIS A 169 42.15 -58.10 -26.80
CA HIS A 169 41.88 -59.37 -27.47
C HIS A 169 40.50 -59.95 -27.10
N LEU A 170 40.10 -59.82 -25.84
CA LEU A 170 38.74 -60.18 -25.39
C LEU A 170 37.67 -59.34 -26.08
N LEU A 171 37.84 -58.02 -26.15
CA LEU A 171 36.88 -57.12 -26.82
C LEU A 171 36.77 -57.43 -28.32
N ASN A 172 37.89 -57.64 -29.01
CA ASN A 172 37.89 -58.03 -30.42
C ASN A 172 37.16 -59.37 -30.65
N MET A 173 37.42 -60.36 -29.79
CA MET A 173 36.73 -61.66 -29.87
C MET A 173 35.22 -61.52 -29.63
N MET A 174 34.80 -60.61 -28.75
CA MET A 174 33.38 -60.31 -28.53
C MET A 174 32.72 -59.63 -29.74
N GLU A 175 33.41 -58.67 -30.37
CA GLU A 175 32.93 -57.98 -31.56
C GLU A 175 32.78 -58.95 -32.74
N GLU A 176 33.78 -59.81 -32.97
CA GLU A 176 33.73 -60.87 -33.98
C GLU A 176 32.61 -61.87 -33.72
N MET A 177 32.41 -62.25 -32.45
CA MET A 177 31.40 -63.22 -32.05
C MET A 177 29.97 -62.73 -32.29
N ASN A 178 29.65 -61.50 -31.86
CA ASN A 178 28.26 -61.06 -31.75
C ASN A 178 27.87 -59.89 -32.65
N GLN A 179 28.81 -59.23 -33.35
CA GLN A 179 28.54 -58.09 -34.23
C GLN A 179 27.63 -57.02 -33.57
N GLY A 180 27.81 -56.79 -32.26
CA GLY A 180 27.02 -55.84 -31.47
C GLY A 180 25.66 -56.34 -30.96
N ARG A 181 25.32 -57.63 -31.14
CA ARG A 181 24.13 -58.25 -30.54
C ARG A 181 24.39 -58.65 -29.08
N TYR A 182 23.33 -58.68 -28.27
CA TYR A 182 23.34 -59.20 -26.91
C TYR A 182 22.46 -60.43 -26.80
N PHE A 183 22.77 -61.29 -25.84
CA PHE A 183 21.96 -62.45 -25.51
C PHE A 183 20.66 -61.99 -24.85
N THR A 184 19.51 -62.50 -25.31
CA THR A 184 18.21 -62.23 -24.69
C THR A 184 17.34 -63.48 -24.69
N ASN A 185 16.41 -63.55 -23.75
CA ASN A 185 15.43 -64.63 -23.59
C ASN A 185 14.16 -64.09 -22.90
N GLU A 186 13.15 -64.93 -22.70
CA GLU A 186 11.87 -64.56 -22.08
C GLU A 186 12.06 -63.84 -20.73
N MET A 187 12.99 -64.29 -19.89
CA MET A 187 13.26 -63.64 -18.60
C MET A 187 13.82 -62.22 -18.73
N PHE A 188 14.65 -61.96 -19.76
CA PHE A 188 15.17 -60.62 -20.04
C PHE A 188 14.09 -59.71 -20.65
N GLU A 189 13.24 -60.24 -21.52
CA GLU A 189 12.11 -59.51 -22.12
C GLU A 189 11.10 -59.09 -21.04
N GLU A 190 10.72 -60.00 -20.13
CA GLU A 190 9.84 -59.70 -18.99
C GLU A 190 10.42 -58.65 -18.04
N ALA A 191 11.73 -58.70 -17.79
CA ALA A 191 12.42 -57.71 -16.97
C ALA A 191 12.37 -56.32 -17.62
N VAL A 192 12.56 -56.22 -18.94
CA VAL A 192 12.45 -54.96 -19.69
C VAL A 192 11.01 -54.43 -19.64
N ILE A 193 10.01 -55.27 -19.92
CA ILE A 193 8.58 -54.88 -19.87
C ILE A 193 8.21 -54.36 -18.47
N SER A 194 8.68 -55.03 -17.41
CA SER A 194 8.40 -54.61 -16.03
C SER A 194 9.03 -53.25 -15.68
N ILE A 195 10.25 -53.00 -16.17
CA ILE A 195 10.95 -51.72 -15.99
C ILE A 195 10.22 -50.60 -16.76
N GLU A 196 9.81 -50.86 -18.00
CA GLU A 196 9.08 -49.89 -18.84
C GLU A 196 7.70 -49.56 -18.27
N HIS A 197 6.91 -50.56 -17.89
CA HIS A 197 5.57 -50.36 -17.33
C HIS A 197 5.60 -49.51 -16.05
N LYS A 198 6.58 -49.74 -15.17
CA LYS A 198 6.75 -48.94 -13.95
C LYS A 198 7.11 -47.49 -14.26
N ARG A 199 7.88 -47.24 -15.32
CA ARG A 199 8.21 -45.89 -15.78
C ARG A 199 6.98 -45.18 -16.32
N GLU A 200 6.18 -45.85 -17.14
CA GLU A 200 4.95 -45.28 -17.71
C GLU A 200 3.94 -44.86 -16.63
N MET A 201 3.73 -45.69 -15.60
CA MET A 201 2.82 -45.35 -14.51
C MET A 201 3.24 -44.08 -13.76
N LEU A 202 4.54 -43.92 -13.49
CA LEU A 202 5.08 -42.72 -12.84
C LEU A 202 4.88 -41.47 -13.70
N GLU A 203 5.13 -41.57 -15.00
CA GLU A 203 4.92 -40.45 -15.94
C GLU A 203 3.44 -40.07 -16.11
N GLU A 204 2.53 -41.05 -16.03
CA GLU A 204 1.08 -40.79 -16.09
C GLU A 204 0.57 -40.09 -14.82
N GLU A 205 1.07 -40.51 -13.65
CA GLU A 205 0.71 -39.89 -12.37
C GLU A 205 1.21 -38.45 -12.27
N GLU A 206 2.44 -38.18 -12.74
CA GLU A 206 2.98 -36.82 -12.86
C GLU A 206 2.12 -35.93 -13.76
N ARG A 207 1.69 -36.45 -14.92
CA ARG A 207 0.80 -35.73 -15.84
C ARG A 207 -0.55 -35.38 -15.20
N LYS A 208 -1.20 -36.36 -14.57
CA LYS A 208 -2.48 -36.15 -13.87
C LYS A 208 -2.39 -35.07 -12.79
N ASN A 209 -1.25 -34.99 -12.09
CA ASN A 209 -1.04 -33.99 -11.05
C ASN A 209 -0.77 -32.59 -11.64
N GLN A 210 -0.01 -32.50 -12.73
CA GLN A 210 0.18 -31.23 -13.44
C GLN A 210 -1.14 -30.67 -13.99
N ASP A 211 -1.99 -31.52 -14.55
CA ASP A 211 -3.28 -31.10 -15.09
C ASP A 211 -4.23 -30.58 -13.99
N LYS A 212 -4.25 -31.23 -12.82
CA LYS A 212 -5.01 -30.75 -11.66
C LYS A 212 -4.54 -29.38 -11.16
N ILE A 213 -3.23 -29.14 -11.13
CA ILE A 213 -2.67 -27.83 -10.74
C ILE A 213 -3.14 -26.75 -11.73
N LYS A 214 -3.03 -27.00 -13.04
CA LYS A 214 -3.49 -26.07 -14.07
C LYS A 214 -4.99 -25.80 -14.03
N GLU A 215 -5.79 -26.83 -13.76
CA GLU A 215 -7.25 -26.67 -13.65
C GLU A 215 -7.63 -25.79 -12.46
N LEU A 216 -6.95 -25.96 -11.31
CA LEU A 216 -7.13 -25.10 -10.15
C LEU A 216 -6.73 -23.67 -10.52
N GLU A 217 -5.50 -23.43 -10.99
CA GLU A 217 -5.02 -22.10 -11.40
C GLU A 217 -6.02 -21.39 -12.34
N GLY A 218 -6.53 -22.09 -13.36
CA GLY A 218 -7.50 -21.53 -14.30
C GLY A 218 -8.86 -21.14 -13.67
N LYS A 219 -9.39 -21.92 -12.72
CA LYS A 219 -10.62 -21.56 -12.00
C LYS A 219 -10.45 -20.26 -11.21
N TYR A 220 -9.28 -20.07 -10.61
CA TYR A 220 -9.01 -18.90 -9.79
C TYR A 220 -8.72 -17.64 -10.59
N ASP A 221 -8.03 -17.76 -11.73
CA ASP A 221 -7.85 -16.64 -12.66
C ASP A 221 -9.20 -16.07 -13.10
N ILE A 222 -10.17 -16.95 -13.41
CA ILE A 222 -11.54 -16.56 -13.75
C ILE A 222 -12.22 -15.84 -12.56
N GLU A 223 -12.04 -16.34 -11.34
CA GLU A 223 -12.63 -15.77 -10.14
C GLU A 223 -12.06 -14.37 -9.84
N ILE A 224 -10.73 -14.18 -9.96
CA ILE A 224 -10.06 -12.87 -9.81
C ILE A 224 -10.57 -11.87 -10.86
N ILE A 225 -10.69 -12.29 -12.13
CA ILE A 225 -11.23 -11.45 -13.20
C ILE A 225 -12.67 -11.03 -12.87
N ASN A 226 -13.49 -11.95 -12.37
CA ASN A 226 -14.86 -11.68 -11.97
C ASN A 226 -14.94 -10.69 -10.79
N ILE A 227 -14.08 -10.84 -9.78
CA ILE A 227 -14.00 -9.93 -8.63
C ILE A 227 -13.58 -8.53 -9.08
N ARG A 228 -12.51 -8.40 -9.89
CA ARG A 228 -12.06 -7.12 -10.44
C ARG A 228 -13.16 -6.42 -11.22
N LYS A 229 -13.90 -7.16 -12.04
CA LYS A 229 -15.03 -6.61 -12.81
C LYS A 229 -16.15 -6.11 -11.90
N ARG A 230 -16.48 -6.85 -10.82
CA ARG A 230 -17.48 -6.41 -9.82
C ARG A 230 -17.03 -5.14 -9.09
N LEU A 231 -15.76 -5.04 -8.70
CA LEU A 231 -15.18 -3.86 -8.06
C LEU A 231 -15.26 -2.64 -8.99
N GLU A 232 -14.91 -2.81 -10.26
CA GLU A 232 -14.94 -1.74 -11.25
C GLU A 232 -16.37 -1.28 -11.56
N ASP A 233 -17.32 -2.20 -11.69
CA ASP A 233 -18.75 -1.88 -11.83
C ASP A 233 -19.30 -1.12 -10.61
N LYS A 234 -18.89 -1.52 -9.39
CA LYS A 234 -19.27 -0.83 -8.15
C LYS A 234 -18.71 0.59 -8.09
N LYS A 235 -17.42 0.76 -8.41
CA LYS A 235 -16.77 2.06 -8.49
C LYS A 235 -17.49 2.98 -9.47
N LYS A 236 -17.85 2.48 -10.65
CA LYS A 236 -18.60 3.24 -11.65
C LYS A 236 -19.98 3.68 -11.13
N ARG A 237 -20.72 2.80 -10.45
CA ARG A 237 -22.02 3.15 -9.83
C ARG A 237 -21.86 4.23 -8.75
N ALA A 238 -20.82 4.13 -7.93
CA ALA A 238 -20.53 5.13 -6.91
C ALA A 238 -20.20 6.49 -7.54
N ASP A 239 -19.41 6.53 -8.62
CA ASP A 239 -19.09 7.76 -9.35
C ASP A 239 -20.34 8.40 -9.99
N GLU A 240 -21.20 7.58 -10.61
CA GLU A 240 -22.49 8.04 -11.14
C GLU A 240 -23.40 8.62 -10.04
N GLU A 241 -23.43 8.00 -8.86
CA GLU A 241 -24.22 8.48 -7.73
C GLU A 241 -23.65 9.79 -7.14
N ARG A 242 -22.32 9.93 -7.04
CA ARG A 242 -21.66 11.19 -6.66
C ARG A 242 -22.03 12.31 -7.62
N GLU A 243 -22.01 12.04 -8.92
CA GLU A 243 -22.34 13.04 -9.93
C GLU A 243 -23.82 13.44 -9.86
N ARG A 244 -24.73 12.48 -9.63
CA ARG A 244 -26.15 12.77 -9.37
C ARG A 244 -26.35 13.63 -8.12
N LEU A 245 -25.61 13.36 -7.06
CA LEU A 245 -25.69 14.13 -5.82
C LEU A 245 -25.16 15.56 -6.00
N LYS A 246 -24.00 15.74 -6.64
CA LYS A 246 -23.46 17.06 -7.01
C LYS A 246 -24.45 17.85 -7.86
N ASN A 247 -25.10 17.22 -8.83
CA ASN A 247 -26.11 17.87 -9.66
C ASN A 247 -27.35 18.28 -8.85
N LYS A 248 -27.81 17.46 -7.88
CA LYS A 248 -28.89 17.86 -6.96
C LYS A 248 -28.54 19.09 -6.12
N PHE A 249 -27.33 19.15 -5.55
CA PHE A 249 -26.87 20.31 -4.79
C PHE A 249 -26.75 21.56 -5.66
N ARG A 250 -26.19 21.42 -6.87
CA ARG A 250 -26.10 22.52 -7.85
C ARG A 250 -27.46 23.07 -8.24
N GLU A 251 -28.47 22.21 -8.44
CA GLU A 251 -29.83 22.67 -8.72
C GLU A 251 -30.50 23.33 -7.51
N LYS A 252 -30.26 22.84 -6.28
CA LYS A 252 -30.69 23.52 -5.05
C LYS A 252 -30.07 24.91 -4.91
N GLU A 253 -28.75 25.04 -5.11
CA GLU A 253 -28.03 26.32 -5.09
C GLU A 253 -28.62 27.30 -6.13
N LYS A 254 -28.84 26.84 -7.36
CA LYS A 254 -29.47 27.68 -8.40
C LYS A 254 -30.88 28.14 -8.00
N THR A 255 -31.66 27.24 -7.40
CA THR A 255 -33.04 27.54 -6.97
C THR A 255 -33.03 28.61 -5.87
N LEU A 256 -32.22 28.42 -4.83
CA LEU A 256 -32.07 29.39 -3.73
C LEU A 256 -31.55 30.75 -4.21
N ARG A 257 -30.61 30.76 -5.15
CA ARG A 257 -30.11 31.99 -5.77
C ARG A 257 -31.22 32.73 -6.52
N ARG A 258 -32.03 32.03 -7.33
CA ARG A 258 -33.18 32.63 -8.04
C ARG A 258 -34.21 33.19 -7.06
N GLU A 259 -34.56 32.45 -6.01
CA GLU A 259 -35.50 32.91 -4.98
C GLU A 259 -35.00 34.16 -4.26
N PHE A 260 -33.70 34.22 -3.95
CA PHE A 260 -33.08 35.40 -3.33
C PHE A 260 -33.10 36.60 -4.27
N GLU A 261 -32.71 36.43 -5.53
CA GLU A 261 -32.74 37.49 -6.55
C GLU A 261 -34.17 38.00 -6.79
N GLU A 262 -35.16 37.11 -6.81
CA GLU A 262 -36.57 37.48 -6.99
C GLU A 262 -37.12 38.23 -5.78
N LYS A 263 -36.77 37.79 -4.56
CA LYS A 263 -37.09 38.52 -3.32
C LYS A 263 -36.44 39.90 -3.28
N GLU A 264 -35.16 40.04 -3.66
CA GLU A 264 -34.50 41.35 -3.75
C GLU A 264 -35.18 42.26 -4.77
N LYS A 265 -35.50 41.76 -5.97
CA LYS A 265 -36.22 42.53 -6.99
C LYS A 265 -37.61 42.98 -6.51
N SER A 266 -38.35 42.10 -5.85
CA SER A 266 -39.67 42.40 -5.29
C SER A 266 -39.58 43.47 -4.20
N GLU A 267 -38.64 43.34 -3.27
CA GLU A 267 -38.40 44.35 -2.24
C GLU A 267 -37.93 45.69 -2.80
N GLN A 268 -37.05 45.67 -3.80
CA GLN A 268 -36.57 46.88 -4.46
C GLN A 268 -37.74 47.64 -5.11
N LYS A 269 -38.61 46.93 -5.84
CA LYS A 269 -39.83 47.53 -6.42
C LYS A 269 -40.74 48.15 -5.37
N LYS A 270 -40.96 47.48 -4.23
CA LYS A 270 -41.77 48.02 -3.13
C LYS A 270 -41.21 49.33 -2.59
N ARG A 271 -39.88 49.39 -2.38
CA ARG A 271 -39.21 50.62 -1.92
C ARG A 271 -39.30 51.74 -2.96
N GLU A 272 -39.07 51.43 -4.23
CA GLU A 272 -39.22 52.41 -5.32
C GLU A 272 -40.64 52.97 -5.36
N THR A 273 -41.67 52.14 -5.23
CA THR A 273 -43.06 52.61 -5.14
C THR A 273 -43.34 53.44 -3.89
N GLU A 274 -42.79 53.06 -2.73
CA GLU A 274 -42.95 53.82 -1.48
C GLU A 274 -42.22 55.18 -1.53
N ASP A 275 -41.03 55.22 -2.11
CA ASP A 275 -40.25 56.44 -2.28
C ASP A 275 -40.88 57.36 -3.33
N GLN A 276 -41.45 56.80 -4.38
CA GLN A 276 -42.17 57.57 -5.40
C GLN A 276 -43.45 58.17 -4.82
N LYS A 277 -44.24 57.39 -4.08
CA LYS A 277 -45.43 57.88 -3.37
C LYS A 277 -45.08 58.99 -2.38
N ARG A 278 -44.01 58.82 -1.58
CA ARG A 278 -43.54 59.87 -0.67
C ARG A 278 -43.02 61.10 -1.39
N SER A 279 -42.30 60.94 -2.51
CA SER A 279 -41.83 62.07 -3.30
C SER A 279 -43.01 62.87 -3.88
N GLU A 280 -44.09 62.20 -4.27
CA GLU A 280 -45.33 62.85 -4.70
C GLU A 280 -46.03 63.57 -3.53
N GLU A 281 -46.17 62.92 -2.37
CA GLU A 281 -46.70 63.53 -1.13
C GLU A 281 -45.87 64.76 -0.72
N GLU A 282 -44.53 64.70 -0.82
CA GLU A 282 -43.63 65.82 -0.53
C GLU A 282 -43.80 66.98 -1.51
N LYS A 283 -43.94 66.70 -2.80
CA LYS A 283 -44.22 67.72 -3.82
C LYS A 283 -45.55 68.42 -3.53
N GLN A 284 -46.56 67.65 -3.15
CA GLN A 284 -47.88 68.17 -2.84
C GLN A 284 -47.83 69.06 -1.58
N GLN A 285 -47.15 68.62 -0.52
CA GLN A 285 -46.94 69.44 0.68
C GLN A 285 -46.16 70.72 0.37
N ARG A 286 -45.08 70.65 -0.43
CA ARG A 286 -44.32 71.85 -0.84
C ARG A 286 -45.21 72.84 -1.59
N ALA A 287 -46.02 72.35 -2.53
CA ALA A 287 -46.95 73.20 -3.27
C ALA A 287 -48.00 73.86 -2.36
N GLU A 288 -48.54 73.13 -1.38
CA GLU A 288 -49.47 73.68 -0.39
C GLU A 288 -48.82 74.77 0.47
N TYR A 289 -47.58 74.56 0.92
CA TYR A 289 -46.83 75.58 1.67
C TYR A 289 -46.50 76.81 0.81
N ASP A 290 -46.02 76.61 -0.41
CA ASP A 290 -45.70 77.70 -1.33
C ASP A 290 -46.96 78.54 -1.63
N GLN A 291 -48.10 77.86 -1.82
CA GLN A 291 -49.40 78.51 -1.99
C GLN A 291 -49.81 79.31 -0.75
N ARG A 292 -49.59 78.77 0.45
CA ARG A 292 -49.90 79.45 1.71
C ARG A 292 -49.04 80.69 1.95
N ILE A 293 -47.75 80.61 1.60
CA ILE A 293 -46.82 81.76 1.64
C ILE A 293 -47.29 82.85 0.67
N GLU A 294 -47.67 82.49 -0.55
CA GLU A 294 -48.19 83.45 -1.53
C GLU A 294 -49.53 84.07 -1.12
N GLU A 295 -50.43 83.31 -0.50
CA GLU A 295 -51.65 83.84 0.09
C GLU A 295 -51.35 84.91 1.15
N MET A 296 -50.45 84.63 2.10
CA MET A 296 -50.05 85.60 3.11
C MET A 296 -49.35 86.81 2.51
N LYS A 297 -48.47 86.64 1.52
CA LYS A 297 -47.83 87.77 0.82
C LYS A 297 -48.87 88.68 0.15
N ARG A 298 -49.89 88.10 -0.50
CA ARG A 298 -51.00 88.88 -1.07
C ARG A 298 -51.83 89.57 -0.02
N GLU A 299 -52.06 88.93 1.13
CA GLU A 299 -52.82 89.52 2.23
C GLU A 299 -52.07 90.73 2.83
N ILE A 300 -50.77 90.60 3.05
CA ILE A 300 -49.87 91.68 3.48
C ILE A 300 -49.89 92.82 2.44
N GLU A 301 -49.75 92.51 1.15
CA GLU A 301 -49.75 93.53 0.10
C GLU A 301 -51.12 94.23 -0.02
N ASN A 302 -52.23 93.50 0.13
CA ASN A 302 -53.56 94.09 0.16
C ASN A 302 -53.74 95.04 1.35
N GLN A 303 -53.29 94.64 2.54
CA GLN A 303 -53.32 95.52 3.72
C GLN A 303 -52.46 96.77 3.50
N ARG A 304 -51.29 96.61 2.88
CA ARG A 304 -50.39 97.72 2.51
C ARG A 304 -51.06 98.69 1.53
N ILE A 305 -51.71 98.18 0.48
CA ILE A 305 -52.47 99.01 -0.48
C ILE A 305 -53.65 99.73 0.21
N GLN A 306 -54.37 99.05 1.09
CA GLN A 306 -55.47 99.69 1.84
C GLN A 306 -54.96 100.82 2.73
N TYR A 307 -53.83 100.61 3.41
CA TYR A 307 -53.20 101.65 4.23
C TYR A 307 -52.71 102.82 3.38
N GLU A 308 -52.10 102.57 2.22
CA GLU A 308 -51.65 103.62 1.30
C GLU A 308 -52.83 104.43 0.74
N LYS A 309 -53.99 103.79 0.53
CA LYS A 309 -55.21 104.48 0.12
C LYS A 309 -55.74 105.41 1.22
N GLN A 310 -55.78 104.94 2.48
CA GLN A 310 -56.17 105.77 3.62
C GLN A 310 -55.23 106.96 3.82
N LEU A 311 -53.93 106.78 3.55
CA LEU A 311 -52.96 107.87 3.58
C LEU A 311 -53.27 108.95 2.54
N LYS A 312 -53.52 108.54 1.29
CA LYS A 312 -53.88 109.47 0.18
C LYS A 312 -55.18 110.23 0.43
N GLU A 313 -56.19 109.58 1.02
CA GLU A 313 -57.45 110.23 1.38
C GLU A 313 -57.23 111.33 2.44
N ARG A 314 -56.38 111.09 3.45
CA ARG A 314 -56.04 112.10 4.47
C ARG A 314 -55.18 113.24 3.93
N GLU A 315 -54.22 112.95 3.04
CA GLU A 315 -53.45 114.00 2.36
C GLU A 315 -54.35 114.93 1.54
N GLU A 316 -55.42 114.40 0.95
CA GLU A 316 -56.43 115.18 0.23
C GLU A 316 -57.27 116.07 1.18
N GLU A 317 -57.57 115.58 2.39
CA GLU A 317 -58.25 116.36 3.43
C GLU A 317 -57.36 117.50 3.95
N ASP A 318 -56.06 117.26 4.17
CA ASP A 318 -55.08 118.30 4.50
C ASP A 318 -55.02 119.38 3.40
N ARG A 319 -55.00 118.96 2.13
CA ARG A 319 -55.00 119.86 0.97
C ARG A 319 -56.22 120.79 0.96
N LYS A 320 -57.41 120.26 1.26
CA LYS A 320 -58.66 121.04 1.34
C LYS A 320 -58.62 122.05 2.50
N ARG A 321 -58.12 121.64 3.67
CA ARG A 321 -57.92 122.52 4.83
C ARG A 321 -57.01 123.70 4.47
N GLU A 322 -55.88 123.44 3.81
CA GLU A 322 -54.96 124.50 3.34
C GLU A 322 -55.61 125.50 2.36
N GLU A 323 -56.53 125.04 1.50
CA GLU A 323 -57.27 125.91 0.59
C GLU A 323 -58.27 126.81 1.32
N GLU A 324 -58.98 126.28 2.32
CA GLU A 324 -59.88 127.07 3.18
C GLU A 324 -59.10 128.18 3.92
N TYR A 325 -57.90 127.87 4.42
CA TYR A 325 -57.01 128.87 5.04
C TYR A 325 -56.65 130.01 4.09
N LYS A 326 -56.32 129.70 2.84
CA LYS A 326 -56.00 130.74 1.84
C LYS A 326 -57.19 131.66 1.59
N GLN A 327 -58.41 131.09 1.51
CA GLN A 327 -59.63 131.87 1.34
C GLN A 327 -59.92 132.78 2.54
N ASP A 328 -59.72 132.31 3.76
CA ASP A 328 -59.94 133.12 4.96
C ASP A 328 -58.90 134.25 5.12
N GLN A 329 -57.65 134.02 4.74
CA GLN A 329 -56.65 135.09 4.65
C GLN A 329 -57.03 136.17 3.63
N GLU A 330 -57.58 135.77 2.48
CA GLU A 330 -58.00 136.72 1.46
C GLU A 330 -59.20 137.57 1.91
N LYS A 331 -60.13 136.99 2.68
CA LYS A 331 -61.22 137.73 3.33
C LYS A 331 -60.71 138.77 4.33
N ILE A 332 -59.66 138.47 5.09
CA ILE A 332 -59.02 139.41 6.04
C ILE A 332 -58.37 140.57 5.26
N LYS A 333 -57.58 140.28 4.21
CA LYS A 333 -56.97 141.31 3.35
C LYS A 333 -58.01 142.24 2.71
N ASN A 334 -59.15 141.70 2.29
CA ASN A 334 -60.25 142.49 1.74
C ASN A 334 -60.87 143.43 2.79
N HIS A 335 -61.00 143.00 4.06
CA HIS A 335 -61.51 143.85 5.13
C HIS A 335 -60.55 144.99 5.50
N GLU A 336 -59.23 144.73 5.49
CA GLU A 336 -58.20 145.77 5.66
C GLU A 336 -58.31 146.85 4.58
N HIS A 337 -58.50 146.42 3.34
CA HIS A 337 -58.67 147.34 2.21
C HIS A 337 -59.92 148.22 2.35
N ILE A 338 -61.02 147.69 2.90
CA ILE A 338 -62.25 148.45 3.18
C ILE A 338 -62.00 149.52 4.26
N ILE A 339 -61.29 149.19 5.34
CA ILE A 339 -60.97 150.13 6.42
C ILE A 339 -60.07 151.26 5.89
N ALA A 340 -59.05 150.94 5.10
CA ALA A 340 -58.19 151.93 4.47
C ALA A 340 -58.97 152.91 3.57
N LYS A 341 -59.90 152.39 2.76
CA LYS A 341 -60.79 153.23 1.92
C LYS A 341 -61.67 154.18 2.75
N LEU A 342 -62.18 153.72 3.91
CA LEU A 342 -62.98 154.56 4.81
C LEU A 342 -62.14 155.67 5.46
N GLN A 343 -60.90 155.38 5.83
CA GLN A 343 -59.96 156.37 6.37
C GLN A 343 -59.62 157.44 5.33
N MET A 344 -59.32 157.05 4.09
CA MET A 344 -59.01 158.00 3.01
C MET A 344 -60.17 158.96 2.72
N LYS A 345 -61.40 158.43 2.62
CA LYS A 345 -62.60 159.28 2.42
C LYS A 345 -62.78 160.29 3.55
N ARG A 346 -62.52 159.89 4.79
CA ARG A 346 -62.60 160.77 5.97
C ARG A 346 -61.58 161.90 5.89
N GLU A 347 -60.34 161.61 5.50
CA GLU A 347 -59.29 162.63 5.36
C GLU A 347 -59.59 163.64 4.25
N GLU A 348 -60.12 163.18 3.12
CA GLU A 348 -60.54 164.06 2.02
C GLU A 348 -61.69 164.98 2.44
N GLU A 349 -62.67 164.46 3.17
CA GLU A 349 -63.80 165.26 3.69
C GLU A 349 -63.35 166.32 4.70
N ILE A 350 -62.41 166.00 5.58
CA ILE A 350 -61.82 166.95 6.54
C ILE A 350 -61.11 168.08 5.78
N LYS A 351 -60.25 167.75 4.81
CA LYS A 351 -59.51 168.75 4.02
C LYS A 351 -60.44 169.70 3.27
N LYS A 352 -61.52 169.19 2.68
CA LYS A 352 -62.50 170.03 1.96
C LYS A 352 -63.21 171.00 2.91
N ARG A 353 -63.55 170.53 4.11
CA ARG A 353 -64.25 171.33 5.13
C ARG A 353 -63.37 172.42 5.75
N ASP A 354 -62.11 172.10 6.06
CA ASP A 354 -61.15 173.08 6.58
C ASP A 354 -60.96 174.26 5.61
N LEU A 355 -60.93 173.97 4.30
CA LEU A 355 -60.90 174.98 3.24
C LEU A 355 -62.17 175.86 3.23
N GLU A 356 -63.35 175.25 3.32
CA GLU A 356 -64.61 176.00 3.37
C GLU A 356 -64.68 176.92 4.61
N ASP A 357 -64.20 176.47 5.77
CA ASP A 357 -64.22 177.25 6.99
C ASP A 357 -63.19 178.38 7.00
N GLN A 358 -62.04 178.20 6.33
CA GLN A 358 -61.10 179.30 6.05
C GLN A 358 -61.75 180.41 5.23
N MET A 359 -62.39 180.07 4.10
CA MET A 359 -63.04 181.08 3.25
C MET A 359 -64.16 181.83 3.99
N ARG A 360 -64.90 181.12 4.84
CA ARG A 360 -65.97 181.71 5.65
C ARG A 360 -65.43 182.69 6.71
N LYS A 361 -64.28 182.41 7.31
CA LYS A 361 -63.62 183.33 8.26
C LYS A 361 -63.19 184.62 7.55
N GLU A 362 -62.62 184.52 6.35
CA GLU A 362 -62.23 185.69 5.56
C GLU A 362 -63.44 186.55 5.14
N GLN A 363 -64.54 185.93 4.72
CA GLN A 363 -65.78 186.66 4.41
C GLN A 363 -66.32 187.41 5.62
N LYS A 364 -66.29 186.79 6.80
CA LYS A 364 -66.74 187.42 8.05
C LYS A 364 -65.87 188.62 8.44
N GLU A 365 -64.56 188.57 8.22
CA GLU A 365 -63.64 189.70 8.43
C GLU A 365 -63.93 190.87 7.46
N LYS A 366 -64.17 190.57 6.18
CA LYS A 366 -64.54 191.59 5.18
C LYS A 366 -65.85 192.31 5.53
N GLU A 367 -66.87 191.56 5.96
CA GLU A 367 -68.16 192.14 6.39
C GLU A 367 -67.97 193.04 7.64
N LYS A 368 -67.08 192.69 8.58
CA LYS A 368 -66.74 193.54 9.73
C LYS A 368 -66.12 194.87 9.34
N GLU A 369 -65.20 194.85 8.38
CA GLU A 369 -64.53 196.05 7.86
C GLU A 369 -65.53 196.98 7.17
N GLU A 370 -66.51 196.44 6.44
CA GLU A 370 -67.60 197.21 5.85
C GLU A 370 -68.47 197.92 6.89
N TRP A 371 -68.83 197.22 7.97
CA TRP A 371 -69.58 197.83 9.07
C TRP A 371 -68.80 198.98 9.73
N LYS A 372 -67.49 198.84 9.92
CA LYS A 372 -66.63 199.94 10.43
C LYS A 372 -66.64 201.15 9.49
N ARG A 373 -66.65 200.92 8.18
CA ARG A 373 -66.69 201.99 7.16
C ARG A 373 -68.01 202.75 7.20
N LYS A 374 -69.14 202.04 7.24
CA LYS A 374 -70.49 202.63 7.33
C LYS A 374 -70.70 203.52 8.56
N ILE A 375 -70.04 203.22 9.67
CA ILE A 375 -70.10 204.03 10.89
C ILE A 375 -69.34 205.37 10.72
N LYS A 376 -68.30 205.41 9.89
CA LYS A 376 -67.39 206.56 9.76
C LYS A 376 -67.89 207.65 8.82
N GLU A 377 -68.78 207.33 7.88
CA GLU A 377 -69.29 208.24 6.83
C GLU A 377 -70.54 209.05 7.23
N ALA A 378 -71.16 208.80 8.39
CA ALA A 378 -72.30 209.58 8.85
C ALA A 378 -71.84 210.86 9.59
N GLU A 379 -71.90 212.03 8.94
CA GLU A 379 -71.52 213.35 9.52
C GLU A 379 -72.69 214.08 10.20
N ASN A 380 -72.49 214.38 11.50
CA ASN A 380 -73.19 215.32 12.39
C ASN A 380 -74.73 215.23 12.51
N ASP A 381 -75.28 214.03 12.41
CA ASP A 381 -76.59 213.69 12.98
C ASP A 381 -76.47 212.43 13.87
N GLU A 382 -76.48 212.63 15.19
CA GLU A 382 -76.13 211.65 16.24
C GLU A 382 -77.06 210.42 16.25
N GLU A 383 -78.32 210.61 15.81
CA GLU A 383 -79.33 209.55 15.73
C GLU A 383 -78.99 208.49 14.66
N THR A 384 -78.22 208.88 13.64
CA THR A 384 -77.86 208.00 12.51
C THR A 384 -76.74 207.02 12.87
N GLN A 385 -75.73 207.46 13.63
CA GLN A 385 -74.61 206.59 14.04
C GLN A 385 -75.04 205.48 15.01
N GLU A 386 -75.95 205.78 15.93
CA GLU A 386 -76.37 204.83 16.96
C GLU A 386 -77.19 203.68 16.36
N LYS A 387 -77.99 203.97 15.33
CA LYS A 387 -78.74 202.97 14.55
C LYS A 387 -77.81 201.97 13.84
N ILE A 388 -76.72 202.44 13.25
CA ILE A 388 -75.73 201.59 12.55
C ILE A 388 -74.96 200.72 13.56
N LYS A 389 -74.57 201.27 14.72
CA LYS A 389 -73.89 200.50 15.78
C LYS A 389 -74.78 199.40 16.39
N ARG A 390 -76.09 199.62 16.47
CA ARG A 390 -77.05 198.60 16.94
C ARG A 390 -77.13 197.44 15.96
N GLN A 391 -77.26 197.73 14.67
CA GLN A 391 -77.28 196.71 13.61
C GLN A 391 -75.98 195.89 13.53
N GLN A 392 -74.82 196.51 13.78
CA GLN A 392 -73.54 195.79 13.82
C GLN A 392 -73.50 194.71 14.93
N ARG A 393 -74.00 195.04 16.14
CA ARG A 393 -73.99 194.08 17.27
C ARG A 393 -74.93 192.91 17.03
N GLU A 394 -76.13 193.19 16.49
CA GLU A 394 -77.09 192.16 16.12
C GLU A 394 -76.48 191.19 15.09
N TRP A 395 -75.79 191.72 14.06
CA TRP A 395 -75.07 190.90 13.09
C TRP A 395 -73.92 190.07 13.72
N GLU A 396 -73.13 190.66 14.63
CA GLU A 396 -72.04 189.93 15.30
C GLU A 396 -72.53 188.77 16.19
N GLU A 397 -73.63 188.98 16.92
CA GLU A 397 -74.25 187.93 17.74
C GLU A 397 -74.84 186.81 16.88
N GLU A 398 -75.52 187.16 15.78
CA GLU A 398 -76.08 186.18 14.85
C GLU A 398 -74.99 185.28 14.24
N LYS A 399 -73.86 185.86 13.80
CA LYS A 399 -72.71 185.08 13.30
C LYS A 399 -72.02 184.25 14.38
N LYS A 400 -72.07 184.64 15.66
CA LYS A 400 -71.55 183.82 16.78
C LYS A 400 -72.43 182.61 17.04
N GLN A 401 -73.76 182.77 17.01
CA GLN A 401 -74.70 181.66 17.17
C GLN A 401 -74.57 180.64 16.03
N GLN A 402 -74.39 181.08 14.78
CA GLN A 402 -74.19 180.18 13.64
C GLN A 402 -72.91 179.33 13.77
N MET A 403 -71.82 179.89 14.30
CA MET A 403 -70.57 179.15 14.51
C MET A 403 -70.73 178.03 15.54
N ARG A 404 -71.35 178.32 16.70
CA ARG A 404 -71.55 177.31 17.76
C ARG A 404 -72.37 176.12 17.28
N LYS A 405 -73.46 176.35 16.55
CA LYS A 405 -74.28 175.27 15.97
C LYS A 405 -73.47 174.37 15.03
N ARG A 406 -72.55 174.94 14.25
CA ARG A 406 -71.70 174.17 13.32
C ARG A 406 -70.62 173.38 14.03
N GLU A 407 -69.94 173.96 15.02
CA GLU A 407 -68.95 173.26 15.83
C GLU A 407 -69.59 172.04 16.54
N GLU A 408 -70.84 172.17 16.99
CA GLU A 408 -71.59 171.08 17.60
C GLU A 408 -72.00 169.99 16.58
N GLU A 409 -72.45 170.38 15.39
CA GLU A 409 -72.71 169.45 14.28
C GLU A 409 -71.45 168.72 13.81
N GLU A 410 -70.31 169.42 13.76
CA GLU A 410 -69.02 168.87 13.37
C GLU A 410 -68.51 167.86 14.40
N LYS A 411 -68.63 168.18 15.69
CA LYS A 411 -68.30 167.26 16.77
C LYS A 411 -69.13 165.98 16.69
N LYS A 412 -70.45 166.09 16.49
CA LYS A 412 -71.34 164.93 16.31
C LYS A 412 -70.97 164.08 15.09
N ARG A 413 -70.56 164.71 13.99
CA ARG A 413 -70.08 163.98 12.79
C ARG A 413 -68.75 163.28 13.03
N LYS A 414 -67.78 163.97 13.65
CA LYS A 414 -66.47 163.40 14.01
C LYS A 414 -66.65 162.17 14.92
N GLU A 415 -67.50 162.27 15.93
CA GLU A 415 -67.85 161.14 16.82
C GLU A 415 -68.49 159.98 16.05
N LYS A 416 -69.41 160.25 15.11
CA LYS A 416 -70.04 159.19 14.29
C LYS A 416 -69.05 158.47 13.39
N HIS A 417 -68.17 159.21 12.71
CA HIS A 417 -67.14 158.62 11.85
C HIS A 417 -66.09 157.84 12.64
N GLU A 418 -65.68 158.37 13.79
CA GLU A 418 -64.73 157.69 14.66
C GLU A 418 -65.32 156.41 15.25
N LYS A 419 -66.61 156.42 15.61
CA LYS A 419 -67.33 155.22 16.03
C LYS A 419 -67.39 154.17 14.92
N GLN A 420 -67.74 154.56 13.69
CA GLN A 420 -67.78 153.64 12.54
C GLN A 420 -66.41 153.01 12.24
N LEU A 421 -65.32 153.79 12.37
CA LEU A 421 -63.98 153.29 12.16
C LEU A 421 -63.57 152.29 13.26
N ARG A 422 -63.88 152.60 14.53
CA ARG A 422 -63.62 151.69 15.67
C ARG A 422 -64.39 150.38 15.52
N GLU A 423 -65.68 150.42 15.17
CA GLU A 423 -66.50 149.23 14.93
C GLU A 423 -65.89 148.33 13.84
N LYS A 424 -65.40 148.94 12.74
CA LYS A 424 -64.77 148.18 11.65
C LYS A 424 -63.38 147.63 12.01
N GLN A 425 -62.60 148.37 12.80
CA GLN A 425 -61.31 147.90 13.31
C GLN A 425 -61.47 146.74 14.30
N GLU A 426 -62.46 146.80 15.19
CA GLU A 426 -62.78 145.75 16.15
C GLU A 426 -63.33 144.49 15.44
N GLU A 427 -64.16 144.64 14.40
CA GLU A 427 -64.57 143.53 13.54
C GLU A 427 -63.38 142.82 12.87
N LEU A 428 -62.39 143.58 12.38
CA LEU A 428 -61.18 143.01 11.77
C LEU A 428 -60.30 142.30 12.80
N GLU A 429 -60.11 142.90 13.98
CA GLU A 429 -59.28 142.32 15.05
C GLU A 429 -59.91 141.02 15.57
N ASN A 430 -61.23 140.99 15.76
CA ASN A 430 -61.95 139.77 16.15
C ASN A 430 -61.86 138.68 15.08
N LYS A 431 -61.91 139.04 13.78
CA LYS A 431 -61.70 138.07 12.68
C LYS A 431 -60.27 137.53 12.65
N ARG A 432 -59.26 138.38 12.86
CA ARG A 432 -57.85 137.97 12.94
C ARG A 432 -57.61 137.01 14.09
N LYS A 433 -58.01 137.37 15.31
CA LYS A 433 -57.88 136.51 16.50
C LYS A 433 -58.56 135.15 16.30
N LYS A 434 -59.79 135.13 15.76
CA LYS A 434 -60.52 133.88 15.51
C LYS A 434 -59.86 132.97 14.47
N THR A 435 -59.19 133.55 13.47
CA THR A 435 -58.50 132.77 12.41
C THR A 435 -57.15 132.26 12.92
N GLU A 436 -56.46 133.05 13.73
CA GLU A 436 -55.18 132.70 14.37
C GLU A 436 -55.36 131.59 15.41
N THR A 437 -56.34 131.68 16.31
CA THR A 437 -56.61 130.61 17.29
C THR A 437 -56.98 129.29 16.63
N LYS A 438 -57.79 129.33 15.58
CA LYS A 438 -58.15 128.13 14.80
C LYS A 438 -56.93 127.51 14.13
N ARG A 439 -56.03 128.34 13.60
CA ARG A 439 -54.81 127.88 12.93
C ARG A 439 -53.89 127.17 13.91
N ASP A 440 -53.63 127.76 15.07
CA ASP A 440 -52.73 127.17 16.06
C ASP A 440 -53.31 125.85 16.61
N GLU A 441 -54.63 125.78 16.83
CA GLU A 441 -55.34 124.56 17.23
C GLU A 441 -55.25 123.46 16.16
N GLU A 442 -55.47 123.78 14.89
CA GLU A 442 -55.45 122.81 13.80
C GLU A 442 -54.03 122.39 13.39
N GLU A 443 -53.03 123.29 13.39
CA GLU A 443 -51.62 122.93 13.14
C GLU A 443 -51.11 121.93 14.19
N HIS A 444 -51.48 122.11 15.47
CA HIS A 444 -51.09 121.19 16.54
C HIS A 444 -51.73 119.80 16.35
N ILE A 445 -53.02 119.74 16.01
CA ILE A 445 -53.73 118.48 15.76
C ILE A 445 -53.10 117.74 14.57
N ILE A 446 -52.80 118.45 13.48
CA ILE A 446 -52.20 117.85 12.27
C ILE A 446 -50.81 117.28 12.57
N GLU A 447 -49.97 117.99 13.33
CA GLU A 447 -48.62 117.52 13.67
C GLU A 447 -48.68 116.28 14.59
N GLU A 448 -49.57 116.26 15.59
CA GLU A 448 -49.77 115.08 16.43
C GLU A 448 -50.28 113.87 15.63
N GLU A 449 -51.23 114.08 14.71
CA GLU A 449 -51.74 113.04 13.81
C GLU A 449 -50.64 112.48 12.90
N ARG A 450 -49.78 113.34 12.33
CA ARG A 450 -48.64 112.92 11.48
C ARG A 450 -47.63 112.08 12.24
N GLN A 451 -47.28 112.48 13.47
CA GLN A 451 -46.35 111.71 14.30
C GLN A 451 -46.92 110.35 14.70
N LYS A 452 -48.22 110.31 15.03
CA LYS A 452 -48.92 109.04 15.34
C LYS A 452 -48.92 108.12 14.12
N LEU A 453 -49.22 108.65 12.94
CA LEU A 453 -49.25 107.88 11.69
C LEU A 453 -47.89 107.29 11.33
N LYS A 454 -46.82 108.08 11.51
CA LYS A 454 -45.45 107.61 11.26
C LYS A 454 -45.09 106.43 12.16
N ARG A 455 -45.45 106.49 13.45
CA ARG A 455 -45.21 105.39 14.40
C ARG A 455 -46.01 104.14 14.04
N GLU A 456 -47.28 104.30 13.68
CA GLU A 456 -48.13 103.19 13.24
C GLU A 456 -47.59 102.53 11.97
N ARG A 457 -47.11 103.32 11.00
CA ARG A 457 -46.47 102.79 9.78
C ARG A 457 -45.21 101.99 10.08
N GLU A 458 -44.28 102.54 10.85
CA GLU A 458 -43.03 101.87 11.21
C GLU A 458 -43.28 100.59 12.02
N GLN A 459 -44.31 100.58 12.87
CA GLN A 459 -44.72 99.38 13.60
C GLN A 459 -45.30 98.32 12.66
N LYS A 460 -46.17 98.71 11.72
CA LYS A 460 -46.75 97.78 10.73
C LYS A 460 -45.70 97.19 9.79
N GLU A 461 -44.75 97.99 9.32
CA GLU A 461 -43.64 97.50 8.48
C GLU A 461 -42.79 96.46 9.23
N ARG A 462 -42.49 96.69 10.52
CA ARG A 462 -41.78 95.70 11.36
C ARG A 462 -42.60 94.42 11.59
N GLU A 463 -43.89 94.54 11.89
CA GLU A 463 -44.78 93.39 12.05
C GLU A 463 -44.82 92.53 10.77
N TYR A 464 -44.81 93.13 9.58
CA TYR A 464 -44.77 92.38 8.33
C TYR A 464 -43.44 91.66 8.09
N GLU A 465 -42.33 92.32 8.40
CA GLU A 465 -40.98 91.76 8.22
C GLU A 465 -40.72 90.60 9.19
N GLU A 466 -41.15 90.73 10.45
CA GLU A 466 -41.09 89.65 11.46
C GLU A 466 -41.93 88.44 11.05
N ASN A 467 -43.18 88.65 10.61
CA ASN A 467 -44.05 87.57 10.15
C ASN A 467 -43.46 86.80 8.96
N ILE A 468 -42.86 87.51 7.99
CA ILE A 468 -42.20 86.87 6.83
C ILE A 468 -41.00 86.03 7.30
N ASN A 469 -40.15 86.59 8.16
CA ASN A 469 -38.96 85.90 8.67
C ASN A 469 -39.30 84.66 9.50
N GLU A 470 -40.33 84.71 10.35
CA GLU A 470 -40.78 83.54 11.12
C GLU A 470 -41.22 82.38 10.21
N ILE A 471 -41.94 82.70 9.13
CA ILE A 471 -42.41 81.71 8.15
C ILE A 471 -41.23 81.07 7.41
N GLU A 472 -40.28 81.88 6.95
CA GLU A 472 -39.09 81.40 6.24
C GLU A 472 -38.22 80.50 7.14
N MET A 473 -37.98 80.90 8.39
CA MET A 473 -37.23 80.07 9.35
C MET A 473 -37.92 78.74 9.64
N HIS A 474 -39.25 78.74 9.81
CA HIS A 474 -40.01 77.51 10.02
C HIS A 474 -39.92 76.57 8.82
N TYR A 475 -39.93 77.12 7.59
CA TYR A 475 -39.77 76.34 6.36
C TYR A 475 -38.37 75.72 6.24
N GLU A 476 -37.32 76.50 6.51
CA GLU A 476 -35.95 75.99 6.49
C GLU A 476 -35.72 74.88 7.51
N GLN A 477 -36.31 75.00 8.70
CA GLN A 477 -36.24 73.99 9.74
C GLN A 477 -36.91 72.68 9.31
N LEU A 478 -38.14 72.75 8.80
CA LEU A 478 -38.85 71.59 8.24
C LEU A 478 -38.09 70.94 7.08
N GLU A 479 -37.42 71.72 6.24
CA GLU A 479 -36.61 71.16 5.16
C GLU A 479 -35.34 70.45 5.68
N ARG A 480 -34.70 70.98 6.73
CA ARG A 480 -33.57 70.32 7.40
C ARG A 480 -33.98 68.99 8.02
N GLU A 481 -35.06 68.97 8.81
CA GLU A 481 -35.57 67.74 9.46
C GLU A 481 -35.91 66.65 8.44
N ARG A 482 -36.56 67.02 7.33
CA ARG A 482 -36.84 66.08 6.22
C ARG A 482 -35.58 65.51 5.58
N LYS A 483 -34.58 66.36 5.27
CA LYS A 483 -33.31 65.90 4.67
C LYS A 483 -32.58 64.92 5.60
N GLU A 484 -32.62 65.15 6.90
CA GLU A 484 -32.06 64.22 7.88
C GLU A 484 -32.84 62.92 7.98
N GLU A 485 -34.17 62.98 8.02
CA GLU A 485 -35.03 61.79 8.05
C GLU A 485 -34.80 60.90 6.81
N TRP A 486 -34.71 61.52 5.62
CA TRP A 486 -34.39 60.82 4.39
C TRP A 486 -33.02 60.13 4.45
N ARG A 487 -31.98 60.81 4.95
CA ARG A 487 -30.64 60.23 5.13
C ARG A 487 -30.66 59.06 6.11
N ARG A 488 -31.34 59.18 7.25
CA ARG A 488 -31.45 58.11 8.26
C ARG A 488 -32.12 56.87 7.68
N ARG A 489 -33.23 57.05 6.94
CA ARG A 489 -33.93 55.93 6.27
C ARG A 489 -33.05 55.23 5.25
N LYS A 490 -32.36 56.00 4.40
CA LYS A 490 -31.46 55.45 3.39
C LYS A 490 -30.33 54.61 4.02
N LEU A 491 -29.79 55.06 5.15
CA LEU A 491 -28.77 54.31 5.91
C LEU A 491 -29.34 53.00 6.46
N LEU A 492 -30.49 53.05 7.15
CA LEU A 492 -31.19 51.88 7.69
C LEU A 492 -31.57 50.86 6.61
N ASP A 493 -31.93 51.33 5.42
CA ASP A 493 -32.23 50.47 4.27
C ASP A 493 -30.99 49.74 3.74
N GLU A 494 -29.85 50.43 3.70
CA GLU A 494 -28.59 49.81 3.30
C GLU A 494 -28.08 48.82 4.35
N GLU A 495 -28.17 49.16 5.64
CA GLU A 495 -27.87 48.22 6.73
C GLU A 495 -28.73 46.96 6.64
N ARG A 496 -30.05 47.10 6.41
CA ARG A 496 -30.94 45.96 6.18
C ARG A 496 -30.53 45.12 4.97
N ARG A 497 -30.04 45.73 3.87
CA ARG A 497 -29.54 44.98 2.69
C ARG A 497 -28.28 44.20 3.01
N VAL A 498 -27.31 44.84 3.67
CA VAL A 498 -26.06 44.20 4.07
C VAL A 498 -26.35 43.02 5.01
N GLU A 499 -27.23 43.20 5.99
CA GLU A 499 -27.60 42.14 6.94
C GLU A 499 -28.31 40.97 6.24
N LYS A 500 -29.21 41.24 5.28
CA LYS A 500 -29.86 40.19 4.48
C LYS A 500 -28.85 39.44 3.59
N ARG A 501 -27.92 40.15 2.95
CA ARG A 501 -26.84 39.53 2.15
C ARG A 501 -25.97 38.63 3.01
N LYS A 502 -25.55 39.09 4.20
CA LYS A 502 -24.79 38.27 5.16
C LYS A 502 -25.54 36.99 5.56
N ARG A 503 -26.84 37.08 5.83
CA ARG A 503 -27.67 35.89 6.16
C ARG A 503 -27.76 34.91 5.00
N TRP A 504 -27.87 35.41 3.77
CA TRP A 504 -27.89 34.57 2.57
C TRP A 504 -26.52 33.92 2.30
N GLU A 505 -25.44 34.69 2.43
CA GLU A 505 -24.07 34.17 2.31
C GLU A 505 -23.82 33.06 3.32
N LYS A 506 -24.22 33.26 4.58
CA LYS A 506 -24.14 32.23 5.62
C LYS A 506 -24.95 30.98 5.27
N MET A 507 -26.19 31.14 4.82
CA MET A 507 -27.02 30.01 4.39
C MET A 507 -26.41 29.25 3.20
N MET A 508 -25.76 29.95 2.27
CA MET A 508 -25.05 29.35 1.14
C MET A 508 -23.78 28.62 1.58
N GLU A 509 -23.08 29.14 2.58
CA GLU A 509 -21.90 28.50 3.18
C GLU A 509 -22.31 27.24 3.94
N ASP A 510 -23.35 27.29 4.77
CA ASP A 510 -23.93 26.14 5.46
C ASP A 510 -24.34 25.05 4.45
N LEU A 511 -24.99 25.42 3.34
CA LEU A 511 -25.38 24.47 2.28
C LEU A 511 -24.17 23.80 1.60
N LYS A 512 -23.08 24.55 1.39
CA LYS A 512 -21.83 24.01 0.83
C LYS A 512 -21.15 23.08 1.83
N GLN A 513 -21.14 23.44 3.10
CA GLN A 513 -20.61 22.60 4.16
C GLN A 513 -21.40 21.29 4.25
N ASP A 514 -22.73 21.34 4.24
CA ASP A 514 -23.59 20.14 4.19
C ASP A 514 -23.29 19.27 2.96
N GLN A 515 -23.04 19.89 1.80
CA GLN A 515 -22.65 19.18 0.59
C GLN A 515 -21.30 18.47 0.75
N ASP A 516 -20.29 19.15 1.27
CA ASP A 516 -18.95 18.62 1.44
C ASP A 516 -18.93 17.51 2.50
N GLU A 517 -19.64 17.68 3.61
CA GLU A 517 -19.80 16.67 4.66
C GLU A 517 -20.49 15.40 4.13
N GLU A 518 -21.57 15.55 3.35
CA GLU A 518 -22.27 14.42 2.74
C GLU A 518 -21.39 13.69 1.71
N ILE A 519 -20.64 14.43 0.88
CA ILE A 519 -19.68 13.84 -0.06
C ILE A 519 -18.62 13.05 0.73
N MET A 520 -17.97 13.67 1.70
CA MET A 520 -16.91 13.05 2.52
C MET A 520 -17.39 11.80 3.26
N ARG A 521 -18.61 11.83 3.81
CA ARG A 521 -19.24 10.67 4.45
C ARG A 521 -19.34 9.49 3.49
N ARG A 522 -19.86 9.73 2.27
CA ARG A 522 -19.97 8.67 1.26
C ARG A 522 -18.63 8.21 0.72
N GLU A 523 -17.64 9.10 0.60
CA GLU A 523 -16.30 8.68 0.19
C GLU A 523 -15.65 7.76 1.22
N ARG A 524 -15.93 7.98 2.52
CA ARG A 524 -15.47 7.11 3.59
C ARG A 524 -16.17 5.75 3.52
N GLU A 525 -17.51 5.75 3.46
CA GLU A 525 -18.30 4.51 3.35
C GLU A 525 -17.89 3.67 2.12
N GLU A 526 -17.62 4.31 0.98
CA GLU A 526 -17.18 3.63 -0.24
C GLU A 526 -15.75 3.08 -0.11
N ARG A 527 -14.81 3.86 0.48
CA ARG A 527 -13.45 3.37 0.76
C ARG A 527 -13.49 2.14 1.66
N GLU A 528 -14.19 2.21 2.78
CA GLU A 528 -14.35 1.07 3.70
C GLU A 528 -15.00 -0.15 3.04
N ARG A 529 -15.87 0.04 2.04
CA ARG A 529 -16.45 -1.08 1.28
C ARG A 529 -15.45 -1.67 0.28
N ILE A 530 -14.71 -0.84 -0.43
CA ILE A 530 -13.66 -1.29 -1.37
C ILE A 530 -12.57 -2.02 -0.60
N ASP A 531 -12.08 -1.44 0.50
CA ASP A 531 -11.02 -2.02 1.33
C ASP A 531 -11.44 -3.41 1.85
N ARG A 532 -12.68 -3.58 2.32
CA ARG A 532 -13.21 -4.91 2.73
C ARG A 532 -13.24 -5.92 1.59
N GLU A 533 -13.64 -5.50 0.40
CA GLU A 533 -13.71 -6.41 -0.76
C GLU A 533 -12.32 -6.75 -1.32
N GLU A 534 -11.35 -5.84 -1.21
CA GLU A 534 -9.94 -6.10 -1.51
C GLU A 534 -9.33 -7.06 -0.48
N GLU A 535 -9.60 -6.87 0.81
CA GLU A 535 -9.21 -7.78 1.89
C GLU A 535 -9.76 -9.20 1.66
N GLU A 536 -11.06 -9.34 1.32
CA GLU A 536 -11.67 -10.63 0.97
C GLU A 536 -10.97 -11.28 -0.25
N CYS A 537 -10.56 -10.48 -1.24
CA CYS A 537 -9.84 -10.96 -2.42
C CYS A 537 -8.42 -11.44 -2.07
N ASP A 538 -7.73 -10.72 -1.19
CA ASP A 538 -6.39 -11.08 -0.71
C ASP A 538 -6.43 -12.34 0.19
N GLU A 539 -7.43 -12.46 1.08
CA GLU A 539 -7.67 -13.68 1.87
C GLU A 539 -7.93 -14.89 0.97
N MET A 540 -8.75 -14.72 -0.06
CA MET A 540 -9.02 -15.78 -1.04
C MET A 540 -7.73 -16.21 -1.76
N LYS A 541 -6.87 -15.25 -2.13
CA LYS A 541 -5.58 -15.50 -2.78
C LYS A 541 -4.58 -16.19 -1.85
N GLN A 542 -4.54 -15.84 -0.56
CA GLN A 542 -3.66 -16.51 0.41
C GLN A 542 -4.08 -17.96 0.68
N ASN A 543 -5.39 -18.20 0.89
CA ASN A 543 -5.94 -19.54 1.07
C ASN A 543 -5.59 -20.47 -0.10
N LEU A 544 -5.47 -19.86 -1.27
CA LEU A 544 -5.13 -20.48 -2.53
C LEU A 544 -3.68 -20.91 -2.66
N GLU A 545 -2.78 -19.95 -2.43
CA GLU A 545 -1.35 -20.20 -2.38
C GLU A 545 -1.06 -21.31 -1.36
N GLU A 546 -1.73 -21.28 -0.20
CA GLU A 546 -1.66 -22.36 0.79
C GLU A 546 -2.16 -23.71 0.28
N GLN A 547 -3.27 -23.77 -0.48
CA GLN A 547 -3.79 -25.03 -1.00
C GLN A 547 -2.83 -25.65 -2.03
N ILE A 548 -2.31 -24.82 -2.94
CA ILE A 548 -1.32 -25.25 -3.94
C ILE A 548 -0.04 -25.74 -3.23
N GLU A 549 0.42 -25.01 -2.22
CA GLU A 549 1.61 -25.39 -1.45
C GLU A 549 1.39 -26.68 -0.66
N LYS A 550 0.23 -26.85 -0.01
CA LYS A 550 -0.16 -28.10 0.67
C LYS A 550 -0.18 -29.29 -0.30
N MET A 551 -0.68 -29.10 -1.52
CA MET A 551 -0.68 -30.13 -2.56
C MET A 551 0.75 -30.48 -2.99
N LYS A 552 1.58 -29.48 -3.31
CA LYS A 552 3.00 -29.68 -3.69
C LYS A 552 3.77 -30.41 -2.59
N LYS A 553 3.61 -29.99 -1.33
CA LYS A 553 4.28 -30.59 -0.18
C LYS A 553 3.86 -32.04 0.07
N LYS A 554 2.55 -32.34 -0.05
CA LYS A 554 2.06 -33.74 0.05
C LYS A 554 2.74 -34.63 -0.98
N HIS A 555 2.84 -34.18 -2.22
CA HIS A 555 3.52 -34.95 -3.27
C HIS A 555 5.02 -35.10 -3.02
N GLU A 556 5.68 -34.04 -2.54
CA GLU A 556 7.10 -34.12 -2.19
C GLU A 556 7.35 -35.09 -1.03
N ASP A 557 6.48 -35.09 -0.03
CA ASP A 557 6.53 -36.01 1.10
C ASP A 557 6.19 -37.45 0.68
N GLU A 558 5.24 -37.67 -0.23
CA GLU A 558 4.95 -38.98 -0.82
C GLU A 558 6.15 -39.52 -1.61
N ALA A 559 6.76 -38.69 -2.46
CA ALA A 559 7.98 -39.06 -3.19
C ALA A 559 9.17 -39.32 -2.25
N ARG A 560 9.24 -38.60 -1.11
CA ARG A 560 10.24 -38.86 -0.07
C ARG A 560 10.00 -40.19 0.63
N LYS A 561 8.77 -40.49 1.03
CA LYS A 561 8.39 -41.78 1.65
C LYS A 561 8.70 -42.96 0.74
N GLN A 562 8.37 -42.86 -0.56
CA GLN A 562 8.70 -43.92 -1.51
C GLN A 562 10.22 -44.15 -1.63
N ARG A 563 11.01 -43.07 -1.59
CA ARG A 563 12.49 -43.16 -1.56
C ARG A 563 13.01 -43.77 -0.26
N GLU A 564 12.44 -43.37 0.87
CA GLU A 564 12.78 -43.91 2.19
C GLU A 564 12.44 -45.40 2.28
N GLU A 565 11.25 -45.82 1.84
CA GLU A 565 10.86 -47.24 1.80
C GLU A 565 11.79 -48.09 0.93
N LEU A 566 12.22 -47.55 -0.21
CA LEU A 566 13.22 -48.19 -1.08
C LEU A 566 14.58 -48.31 -0.38
N ASN A 567 15.03 -47.26 0.31
CA ASN A 567 16.27 -47.28 1.08
C ASN A 567 16.20 -48.23 2.28
N ASP A 568 15.12 -48.23 3.03
CA ASP A 568 14.88 -49.16 4.14
C ASP A 568 14.88 -50.61 3.68
N SER A 569 14.26 -50.89 2.53
CA SER A 569 14.27 -52.21 1.91
C SER A 569 15.69 -52.62 1.51
N ARG A 570 16.47 -51.68 0.96
CA ARG A 570 17.87 -51.88 0.60
C ARG A 570 18.73 -52.14 1.84
N GLU A 571 18.62 -51.32 2.88
CA GLU A 571 19.38 -51.49 4.13
C GLU A 571 19.08 -52.83 4.81
N ARG A 572 17.80 -53.24 4.86
CA ARG A 572 17.43 -54.56 5.38
C ARG A 572 18.07 -55.70 4.61
N LYS A 573 18.11 -55.60 3.27
CA LYS A 573 18.78 -56.59 2.43
C LYS A 573 20.29 -56.59 2.67
N GLU A 574 20.92 -55.41 2.80
CA GLU A 574 22.35 -55.29 3.11
C GLU A 574 22.69 -55.89 4.49
N GLN A 575 21.86 -55.65 5.51
CA GLN A 575 22.01 -56.28 6.84
C GLN A 575 21.89 -57.80 6.75
N HIS A 576 20.92 -58.32 6.00
CA HIS A 576 20.75 -59.77 5.82
C HIS A 576 21.96 -60.40 5.10
N ILE A 577 22.49 -59.71 4.09
CA ILE A 577 23.73 -60.12 3.40
C ILE A 577 24.90 -60.17 4.41
N GLN A 578 25.00 -59.19 5.31
CA GLN A 578 26.07 -59.17 6.31
C GLN A 578 25.93 -60.32 7.33
N GLU A 579 24.72 -60.59 7.83
CA GLU A 579 24.48 -61.75 8.72
C GLU A 579 24.83 -63.08 8.05
N LEU A 580 24.52 -63.21 6.75
CA LEU A 580 24.87 -64.38 5.97
C LEU A 580 26.39 -64.51 5.81
N LYS A 581 27.12 -63.41 5.57
CA LYS A 581 28.59 -63.42 5.55
C LYS A 581 29.18 -63.90 6.86
N ASP A 582 28.71 -63.37 7.99
CA ASP A 582 29.20 -63.75 9.32
C ASP A 582 28.95 -65.24 9.63
N ARG A 583 27.82 -65.78 9.18
CA ARG A 583 27.53 -67.23 9.29
C ARG A 583 28.45 -68.06 8.41
N LEU A 584 28.73 -67.59 7.21
CA LEU A 584 29.59 -68.28 6.24
C LEU A 584 31.04 -68.34 6.75
N GLU A 585 31.52 -67.27 7.37
CA GLU A 585 32.84 -67.22 8.03
C GLU A 585 32.94 -68.22 9.19
N LYS A 586 31.87 -68.35 10.01
CA LYS A 586 31.79 -69.36 11.07
C LYS A 586 31.85 -70.79 10.50
N PHE A 587 31.12 -71.06 9.42
CA PHE A 587 31.16 -72.37 8.78
C PHE A 587 32.53 -72.69 8.20
N GLN A 588 33.26 -71.70 7.66
CA GLN A 588 34.62 -71.92 7.20
C GLN A 588 35.61 -72.22 8.32
N LYS A 589 35.47 -71.58 9.49
CA LYS A 589 36.28 -71.95 10.67
C LYS A 589 36.06 -73.42 11.03
N GLN A 590 34.80 -73.87 11.06
CA GLN A 590 34.46 -75.28 11.31
C GLN A 590 35.00 -76.21 10.23
N LEU A 591 34.91 -75.84 8.95
CA LEU A 591 35.40 -76.66 7.85
C LEU A 591 36.93 -76.81 7.87
N ASN A 592 37.65 -75.75 8.21
CA ASN A 592 39.11 -75.79 8.33
C ASN A 592 39.54 -76.69 9.50
N GLU A 593 38.81 -76.65 10.61
CA GLU A 593 39.04 -77.54 11.74
C GLU A 593 38.75 -79.01 11.39
N ALA A 594 37.66 -79.28 10.66
CA ALA A 594 37.34 -80.61 10.14
C ALA A 594 38.41 -81.14 9.17
N LYS A 595 38.96 -80.28 8.30
CA LYS A 595 40.08 -80.64 7.41
C LYS A 595 41.34 -81.00 8.19
N ARG A 596 41.65 -80.25 9.26
CA ARG A 596 42.80 -80.57 10.15
C ARG A 596 42.64 -81.95 10.78
N LEU A 597 41.46 -82.23 11.33
CA LEU A 597 41.14 -83.53 11.92
C LEU A 597 41.20 -84.67 10.90
N ARG A 598 40.80 -84.42 9.65
CA ARG A 598 40.89 -85.41 8.57
C ARG A 598 42.34 -85.72 8.20
N GLN A 599 43.21 -84.71 8.14
CA GLN A 599 44.64 -84.90 7.90
C GLN A 599 45.28 -85.72 9.03
N GLU A 600 44.94 -85.41 10.29
CA GLU A 600 45.40 -86.17 11.46
C GLU A 600 44.95 -87.65 11.40
N LEU A 601 43.73 -87.92 10.92
CA LEU A 601 43.23 -89.29 10.68
C LEU A 601 43.99 -90.01 9.57
N GLU A 602 44.26 -89.34 8.45
CA GLU A 602 44.98 -89.91 7.30
C GLU A 602 46.44 -90.25 7.67
N ASP A 603 47.08 -89.43 8.50
CA ASP A 603 48.41 -89.71 9.03
C ASP A 603 48.38 -90.92 9.99
N LYS A 604 47.31 -91.08 10.77
CA LYS A 604 47.11 -92.25 11.64
C LYS A 604 46.81 -93.53 10.87
N GLU A 605 46.10 -93.45 9.75
CA GLU A 605 45.87 -94.60 8.86
C GLU A 605 47.19 -95.11 8.27
N LYS A 606 48.06 -94.22 7.78
CA LYS A 606 49.40 -94.61 7.29
C LYS A 606 50.27 -95.24 8.38
N GLU A 607 50.20 -94.71 9.60
CA GLU A 607 50.92 -95.28 10.75
C GLU A 607 50.41 -96.70 11.07
N ALA A 608 49.10 -96.93 10.96
CA ALA A 608 48.50 -98.25 11.11
C ALA A 608 48.87 -99.22 9.99
N GLU A 609 48.90 -98.77 8.73
CA GLU A 609 49.35 -99.57 7.58
C GLU A 609 50.79 -100.04 7.75
N HIS A 610 51.70 -99.13 8.16
CA HIS A 610 53.09 -99.47 8.43
C HIS A 610 53.24 -100.48 9.59
N LEU A 611 52.42 -100.36 10.64
CA LEU A 611 52.40 -101.36 11.72
C LEU A 611 51.90 -102.72 11.22
N ASN A 612 50.95 -102.75 10.29
CA ASN A 612 50.42 -103.99 9.72
C ASN A 612 51.45 -104.70 8.82
N GLU A 613 52.18 -103.96 7.98
CA GLU A 613 53.30 -104.52 7.19
C GLU A 613 54.38 -105.14 8.09
N ASN A 614 54.74 -104.46 9.19
CA ASN A 614 55.68 -105.01 10.17
C ASN A 614 55.17 -106.30 10.82
N LEU A 615 53.86 -106.38 11.08
CA LEU A 615 53.22 -107.60 11.59
C LEU A 615 53.30 -108.75 10.57
N GLU A 616 53.02 -108.48 9.29
CA GLU A 616 53.14 -109.48 8.22
C GLU A 616 54.57 -110.00 8.07
N ASP A 617 55.58 -109.12 8.17
CA ASP A 617 56.98 -109.52 8.11
C ASP A 617 57.38 -110.37 9.32
N LYS A 618 56.86 -110.07 10.51
CA LYS A 618 57.05 -110.91 11.70
C LYS A 618 56.35 -112.27 11.58
N GLU A 619 55.19 -112.35 10.93
CA GLU A 619 54.54 -113.62 10.63
C GLU A 619 55.35 -114.48 9.64
N LYS A 620 55.95 -113.86 8.62
CA LYS A 620 56.86 -114.55 7.68
C LYS A 620 58.10 -115.09 8.40
N GLU A 621 58.72 -114.30 9.29
CA GLU A 621 59.83 -114.75 10.13
C GLU A 621 59.42 -115.95 11.00
N ALA A 622 58.27 -115.87 11.67
CA ALA A 622 57.76 -116.96 12.50
C ALA A 622 57.52 -118.24 11.69
N LYS A 623 57.02 -118.12 10.46
CA LYS A 623 56.83 -119.26 9.54
C LYS A 623 58.15 -119.91 9.14
N CYS A 624 59.17 -119.11 8.81
CA CYS A 624 60.51 -119.58 8.45
C CYS A 624 61.20 -120.29 9.64
N LEU A 625 61.02 -119.78 10.86
CA LEU A 625 61.51 -120.43 12.08
C LEU A 625 60.82 -121.79 12.32
N LYS A 626 59.53 -121.90 12.00
CA LYS A 626 58.77 -123.16 12.14
C LYS A 626 59.26 -124.24 11.16
N GLU A 627 59.52 -123.89 9.90
CA GLU A 627 60.08 -124.82 8.90
C GLU A 627 61.48 -125.30 9.31
N ASN A 628 62.33 -124.41 9.82
CA ASN A 628 63.65 -124.79 10.36
C ASN A 628 63.54 -125.75 11.55
N LEU A 629 62.51 -125.60 12.39
CA LEU A 629 62.25 -126.49 13.52
C LEU A 629 61.84 -127.89 13.05
N GLU A 630 60.96 -127.99 12.05
CA GLU A 630 60.57 -129.26 11.43
C GLU A 630 61.76 -129.99 10.79
N ASP A 631 62.66 -129.26 10.13
CA ASP A 631 63.87 -129.85 9.54
C ASP A 631 64.84 -130.37 10.62
N LYS A 632 64.96 -129.66 11.75
CA LYS A 632 65.75 -130.12 12.90
C LYS A 632 65.16 -131.34 13.58
N GLU A 633 63.83 -131.46 13.63
CA GLU A 633 63.15 -132.66 14.13
C GLU A 633 63.44 -133.89 13.25
N LYS A 634 63.37 -133.75 11.92
CA LYS A 634 63.72 -134.82 10.98
C LYS A 634 65.19 -135.23 11.10
N GLU A 635 66.09 -134.27 11.34
CA GLU A 635 67.51 -134.54 11.58
C GLU A 635 67.72 -135.33 12.89
N ALA A 636 66.99 -134.98 13.94
CA ALA A 636 67.01 -135.70 15.21
C ALA A 636 66.47 -137.14 15.09
N GLU A 637 65.42 -137.37 14.30
CA GLU A 637 64.91 -138.73 14.00
C GLU A 637 65.97 -139.60 13.31
N ARG A 638 66.64 -139.07 12.28
CA ARG A 638 67.73 -139.79 11.60
C ARG A 638 68.88 -140.15 12.52
N LEU A 639 69.24 -139.25 13.44
CA LEU A 639 70.26 -139.54 14.44
C LEU A 639 69.83 -140.64 15.41
N LYS A 640 68.54 -140.72 15.73
CA LYS A 640 67.96 -141.74 16.60
C LYS A 640 68.01 -143.13 15.96
N GLU A 641 67.67 -143.22 14.68
CA GLU A 641 67.72 -144.46 13.89
C GLU A 641 69.16 -144.99 13.76
N ASN A 642 70.13 -144.11 13.51
CA ASN A 642 71.56 -144.46 13.52
C ASN A 642 72.03 -144.99 14.88
N LEU A 643 71.49 -144.45 15.98
CA LEU A 643 71.84 -144.87 17.34
C LEU A 643 71.31 -146.29 17.62
N GLU A 644 70.08 -146.60 17.19
CA GLU A 644 69.52 -147.96 17.29
C GLU A 644 70.34 -148.98 16.49
N ASP A 645 70.82 -148.63 15.31
CA ASP A 645 71.66 -149.52 14.51
C ASP A 645 73.03 -149.76 15.16
N LYS A 646 73.61 -148.74 15.81
CA LYS A 646 74.83 -148.89 16.61
C LYS A 646 74.63 -149.75 17.85
N GLU A 647 73.46 -149.68 18.50
CA GLU A 647 73.13 -150.59 19.61
C GLU A 647 73.00 -152.05 19.15
N LYS A 648 72.40 -152.31 17.98
CA LYS A 648 72.35 -153.66 17.39
C LYS A 648 73.75 -154.20 17.10
N GLU A 649 74.64 -153.37 16.53
CA GLU A 649 76.06 -153.72 16.31
C GLU A 649 76.77 -154.09 17.63
N ALA A 650 76.59 -153.28 18.67
CA ALA A 650 77.19 -153.51 19.97
C ALA A 650 76.68 -154.82 20.62
N LYS A 651 75.40 -155.15 20.43
CA LYS A 651 74.81 -156.40 20.93
C LYS A 651 75.41 -157.63 20.23
N CYS A 652 75.63 -157.55 18.92
CA CYS A 652 76.26 -158.62 18.13
C CYS A 652 77.73 -158.85 18.51
N LEU A 653 78.46 -157.78 18.84
CA LEU A 653 79.82 -157.86 19.36
C LEU A 653 79.87 -158.51 20.75
N LYS A 654 78.85 -158.29 21.58
CA LYS A 654 78.77 -158.87 22.93
C LYS A 654 78.56 -160.38 22.93
N GLU A 655 77.69 -160.90 22.05
CA GLU A 655 77.50 -162.35 21.87
C GLU A 655 78.78 -163.05 21.38
N ASN A 656 79.49 -162.44 20.42
CA ASN A 656 80.79 -162.95 19.97
C ASN A 656 81.84 -163.02 21.09
N LEU A 657 81.80 -162.07 22.04
CA LEU A 657 82.70 -162.02 23.18
C LEU A 657 82.39 -163.12 24.19
N GLU A 658 81.11 -163.39 24.47
CA GLU A 658 80.67 -164.50 25.32
C GLU A 658 81.06 -165.87 24.75
N ASP A 659 80.98 -166.06 23.43
CA ASP A 659 81.40 -167.31 22.80
C ASP A 659 82.93 -167.50 22.85
N LYS A 660 83.70 -166.42 22.74
CA LYS A 660 85.16 -166.45 22.94
C LYS A 660 85.57 -166.75 24.38
N GLU A 661 84.81 -166.26 25.36
CA GLU A 661 85.04 -166.60 26.77
C GLU A 661 84.76 -168.08 27.09
N LYS A 662 83.73 -168.69 26.46
CA LYS A 662 83.47 -170.13 26.58
C LYS A 662 84.59 -170.97 25.97
N GLU A 663 85.13 -170.57 24.82
CA GLU A 663 86.31 -171.20 24.19
C GLU A 663 87.54 -171.15 25.12
N ALA A 664 87.82 -169.97 25.71
CA ALA A 664 88.94 -169.79 26.62
C ALA A 664 88.83 -170.64 27.90
N LYS A 665 87.60 -170.83 28.40
CA LYS A 665 87.34 -171.68 29.58
C LYS A 665 87.61 -173.17 29.30
N CYS A 666 87.25 -173.65 28.11
CA CYS A 666 87.47 -175.03 27.68
C CYS A 666 88.96 -175.34 27.44
N LEU A 667 89.74 -174.35 26.98
CA LEU A 667 91.20 -174.48 26.88
C LEU A 667 91.90 -174.51 28.24
N LYS A 668 91.33 -173.86 29.26
CA LYS A 668 91.90 -173.80 30.61
C LYS A 668 91.78 -175.14 31.36
N GLU A 669 90.65 -175.83 31.22
CA GLU A 669 90.46 -177.18 31.79
C GLU A 669 91.41 -178.22 31.15
N ASN A 670 91.63 -178.13 29.84
CA ASN A 670 92.59 -179.00 29.15
C ASN A 670 94.05 -178.79 29.61
N LEU A 671 94.41 -177.57 30.02
CA LEU A 671 95.73 -177.24 30.54
C LEU A 671 95.93 -177.81 31.97
N GLU A 672 94.92 -177.72 32.83
CA GLU A 672 94.98 -178.29 34.19
C GLU A 672 95.08 -179.82 34.18
N ASP A 673 94.45 -180.50 33.22
CA ASP A 673 94.57 -181.95 33.07
C ASP A 673 95.96 -182.37 32.58
N LYS A 674 96.59 -181.57 31.70
CA LYS A 674 97.97 -181.78 31.24
C LYS A 674 99.01 -181.54 32.34
N GLU A 675 98.78 -180.58 33.24
CA GLU A 675 99.66 -180.34 34.39
C GLU A 675 99.62 -181.48 35.43
N LYS A 676 98.43 -182.05 35.70
CA LYS A 676 98.31 -183.25 36.56
C LYS A 676 98.98 -184.48 35.97
N GLU A 677 98.99 -184.61 34.64
CA GLU A 677 99.72 -185.65 33.90
C GLU A 677 101.25 -185.48 34.05
N ALA A 678 101.74 -184.24 34.00
CA ALA A 678 103.15 -183.90 34.16
C ALA A 678 103.67 -184.13 35.60
N GLU A 679 102.87 -183.84 36.64
CA GLU A 679 103.25 -184.15 38.03
C GLU A 679 103.35 -185.66 38.31
N ARG A 680 102.54 -186.48 37.62
CA ARG A 680 102.62 -187.95 37.69
C ARG A 680 103.95 -188.47 37.17
N PHE A 681 104.41 -187.97 36.02
CA PHE A 681 105.72 -188.33 35.45
C PHE A 681 106.89 -187.89 36.32
N LYS A 682 106.76 -186.77 37.05
CA LYS A 682 107.80 -186.28 37.96
C LYS A 682 107.99 -187.19 39.18
N LYS A 683 106.90 -187.73 39.75
CA LYS A 683 106.96 -188.70 40.86
C LYS A 683 107.53 -190.06 40.45
N GLU A 684 107.30 -190.52 39.21
CA GLU A 684 107.89 -191.76 38.69
C GLU A 684 109.39 -191.65 38.42
N ARG A 685 109.86 -190.47 37.99
CA ARG A 685 111.29 -190.25 37.72
C ARG A 685 112.13 -190.27 39.00
N ASP A 686 111.66 -189.62 40.06
CA ASP A 686 112.46 -189.45 41.27
C ASP A 686 112.50 -190.73 42.14
N ALA A 687 111.57 -191.67 41.95
CA ALA A 687 111.66 -193.02 42.53
C ALA A 687 112.69 -193.92 41.81
N ARG A 688 113.12 -193.58 40.58
CA ARG A 688 114.04 -194.41 39.77
C ARG A 688 115.53 -194.08 39.97
N TRP A 689 115.86 -192.99 40.66
CA TRP A 689 117.24 -192.57 40.94
C TRP A 689 117.72 -192.94 42.36
N GLN A 690 117.18 -194.01 42.93
CA GLN A 690 117.65 -194.66 44.17
C GLN A 690 118.42 -195.98 43.92
N CYS A 691 118.97 -196.20 42.72
CA CYS A 691 119.69 -197.45 42.37
C CYS A 691 121.04 -197.29 41.64
N HIS A 692 121.67 -196.11 41.65
CA HIS A 692 123.07 -195.97 41.24
C HIS A 692 123.79 -194.92 42.10
N VAL A 693 124.99 -195.27 42.57
CA VAL A 693 125.81 -194.66 43.64
C VAL A 693 125.34 -195.09 45.05
N MET A 694 125.79 -196.16 45.72
CA MET A 694 127.11 -196.85 45.83
C MET A 694 128.24 -196.46 44.88
#